data_AF-A0A194UX05-F1
#
_entry.id   AF-A0A194UX05-F1
#
_cell.length_a   1.000
_cell.length_b   1.000
_cell.length_c   1.000
_cell.angle_alpha   90.00
_cell.angle_beta   90.00
_cell.angle_gamma   90.00
#
_symmetry.space_group_name_H-M   'P 1'
#
loop_
_entity.id
_entity.type
_entity.pdbx_description
1 polymer ?
#
loop_
_entity_poly.entity_id
_entity_poly.type
_entity_poly.pdbx_seq_one_letter_code
_entity_poly.pdbx_strand_id
1 'polypeptide(L)'
;MANPSEALQAQVFTIKETPGAGRGVFATQNLTAGGAILVADDLNAHILLREYRGEVCWECFAYDRGRKLPVRDALRGITFCSTECENCWKQQHDEVCLEAWEVVESILKGGANNKEPIFKASKPTAEEVDNRWKAAEQKAAAILKFRLTTLCKKSPGKATSDSGSQEFKEALNQPRSADALNFQLRALLARYNHPDRWAAILELAEEPRPYWDQSELERDIRAYLHLVCLLPEPLLPLATPETLRTIKSREVHNSFGIRSLEDEGSEFFGFGVWPSASYFNHNCRPNVTKNRVGKTWVFTATADVSAGDELTISYLGGDETKLDRPDRQERLKKVWGFDCALIAAWALQLCGNGLSAASPAYGFNILNGTTHGWTFTFSALTTFYLATALAKSAFAATLLRISGGRTKTLLWFIVLLVWACSITLAVVTWLDICEQRIDYTLSSRCLPLGSLIWFHLGYCIFTVCTDTVLAYLPWRIINNIYIPKKEKYGVALSLSLVGLSAILCLVRAVIGGYTQELASRENKVDWTYGAVTIYCIQQAEVAVFIIAQTIPVLRVLLNREPKSSEDDPGGSIAGLPLDSGADKGKSLAVETGREASIELVQLPSGKIVAADSEEGKEFKASAEEENSGQTRVVDSPTTPEQIVGGVENDDEVHRLWADMGLSRRAWSQSP
;
A
#
# COMPACT_ATOMS: atom_id res chain seq x y z
N MET A 1 12.43 40.92 7.47
CA MET A 1 12.65 40.66 8.91
C MET A 1 12.21 39.23 9.12
N ALA A 2 13.10 38.35 9.56
CA ALA A 2 12.79 36.92 9.68
C ALA A 2 11.64 36.69 10.66
N ASN A 3 10.76 35.73 10.35
CA ASN A 3 9.64 35.37 11.21
C ASN A 3 10.19 34.80 12.54
N PRO A 4 9.66 35.13 13.73
CA PRO A 4 10.19 34.61 15.01
C PRO A 4 10.29 33.07 15.05
N SER A 5 9.38 32.39 14.35
CA SER A 5 9.40 30.95 14.09
C SER A 5 10.66 30.48 13.32
N GLU A 6 11.08 31.19 12.27
CA GLU A 6 12.29 30.84 11.49
C GLU A 6 13.57 31.07 12.32
N ALA A 7 13.57 32.12 13.14
CA ALA A 7 14.67 32.41 14.05
C ALA A 7 14.79 31.36 15.17
N LEU A 8 13.67 30.83 15.66
CA LEU A 8 13.63 29.74 16.65
C LEU A 8 14.04 28.39 16.04
N GLN A 9 13.63 28.09 14.80
CA GLN A 9 14.03 26.88 14.07
C GLN A 9 15.55 26.84 13.83
N ALA A 10 16.15 27.98 13.44
CA ALA A 10 17.60 28.10 13.26
C ALA A 10 18.41 27.98 14.57
N GLN A 11 17.77 28.14 15.74
CA GLN A 11 18.42 27.95 17.04
C GLN A 11 18.49 26.48 17.46
N VAL A 12 17.58 25.62 16.99
CA VAL A 12 17.48 24.21 17.40
C VAL A 12 18.23 23.28 16.45
N PHE A 13 18.25 23.60 15.16
CA PHE A 13 18.99 22.84 14.16
C PHE A 13 19.57 23.72 13.06
N THR A 14 20.50 23.15 12.28
CA THR A 14 21.04 23.74 11.06
C THR A 14 21.03 22.71 9.94
N ILE A 15 20.89 23.17 8.71
CA ILE A 15 20.99 22.32 7.51
C ILE A 15 22.46 22.28 7.07
N LYS A 16 22.99 21.08 6.79
CA LYS A 16 24.36 20.88 6.29
C LYS A 16 24.39 19.85 5.17
N GLU A 17 25.40 19.93 4.30
CA GLU A 17 25.69 18.88 3.33
C GLU A 17 26.18 17.59 4.02
N THR A 18 25.64 16.47 3.57
CA THR A 18 25.89 15.12 4.10
C THR A 18 26.45 14.26 2.97
N PRO A 19 27.66 13.66 3.12
CA PRO A 19 28.26 12.85 2.08
C PRO A 19 27.35 11.69 1.64
N GLY A 20 26.97 11.68 0.37
CA GLY A 20 26.14 10.61 -0.22
C GLY A 20 24.64 10.69 0.09
N ALA A 21 24.17 11.65 0.88
CA ALA A 21 22.76 11.83 1.23
C ALA A 21 22.19 13.23 0.92
N GLY A 22 23.00 14.12 0.33
CA GLY A 22 22.59 15.50 0.07
C GLY A 22 22.52 16.31 1.37
N ARG A 23 21.57 17.23 1.51
CA ARG A 23 21.45 18.04 2.73
C ARG A 23 20.68 17.29 3.82
N GLY A 24 21.15 17.44 5.05
CA GLY A 24 20.55 16.87 6.26
C GLY A 24 20.39 17.91 7.36
N VAL A 25 19.54 17.60 8.33
CA VAL A 25 19.30 18.43 9.52
C VAL A 25 20.21 17.98 10.65
N PHE A 26 20.91 18.91 11.31
CA PHE A 26 21.82 18.63 12.42
C PHE A 26 21.47 19.48 13.64
N ALA A 27 21.43 18.87 14.82
CA ALA A 27 21.17 19.58 16.06
C ALA A 27 22.27 20.63 16.33
N THR A 28 21.89 21.84 16.71
CA THR A 28 22.84 22.91 17.11
C THR A 28 23.11 22.89 18.63
N GLN A 29 22.25 22.22 19.39
CA GLN A 29 22.31 22.08 20.84
C GLN A 29 21.89 20.67 21.26
N ASN A 30 22.12 20.31 22.52
CA ASN A 30 21.60 19.05 23.06
C ASN A 30 20.08 19.11 23.16
N LEU A 31 19.41 18.06 22.69
CA LEU A 31 17.95 17.91 22.74
C LEU A 31 17.60 16.76 23.66
N THR A 32 16.57 16.94 24.49
CA THR A 32 16.05 15.86 25.34
C THR A 32 14.95 15.10 24.60
N ALA A 33 14.77 13.82 24.93
CA ALA A 33 13.63 13.03 24.46
C ALA A 33 12.30 13.78 24.70
N GLY A 34 11.45 13.83 23.67
CA GLY A 34 10.18 14.59 23.67
C GLY A 34 10.31 16.08 23.34
N GLY A 35 11.53 16.62 23.19
CA GLY A 35 11.74 18.04 22.85
C GLY A 35 11.22 18.40 21.46
N ALA A 36 10.59 19.58 21.33
CA ALA A 36 10.12 20.12 20.06
C ALA A 36 11.31 20.51 19.16
N ILE A 37 11.26 20.12 17.89
CA ILE A 37 12.32 20.41 16.90
C ILE A 37 11.81 21.36 15.83
N LEU A 38 10.69 21.00 15.19
CA LEU A 38 10.12 21.75 14.08
C LEU A 38 8.60 21.62 14.07
N VAL A 39 7.92 22.74 13.84
CA VAL A 39 6.51 22.77 13.44
C VAL A 39 6.47 23.30 12.01
N ALA A 40 6.17 22.42 11.06
CA ALA A 40 6.12 22.71 9.63
C ALA A 40 4.68 22.98 9.20
N ASP A 41 4.32 24.27 9.12
CA ASP A 41 3.02 24.80 8.68
C ASP A 41 3.10 25.48 7.29
N ASP A 42 4.19 25.23 6.57
CA ASP A 42 4.55 25.80 5.28
C ASP A 42 4.11 24.94 4.09
N LEU A 43 2.87 24.44 4.13
CA LEU A 43 2.29 23.66 3.04
C LEU A 43 2.13 24.50 1.76
N ASN A 44 2.95 24.22 0.74
CA ASN A 44 3.04 25.05 -0.47
C ASN A 44 2.43 24.40 -1.72
N ALA A 45 2.39 23.08 -1.80
CA ALA A 45 1.76 22.38 -2.93
C ALA A 45 1.24 21.04 -2.45
N HIS A 46 -0.03 20.73 -2.71
CA HIS A 46 -0.60 19.45 -2.32
C HIS A 46 -1.79 19.06 -3.17
N ILE A 47 -2.18 17.80 -3.01
CA ILE A 47 -3.34 17.22 -3.64
C ILE A 47 -4.14 16.39 -2.64
N LEU A 48 -5.47 16.48 -2.76
CA LEU A 48 -6.40 15.45 -2.29
C LEU A 48 -6.97 14.75 -3.54
N LEU A 49 -6.70 13.46 -3.65
CA LEU A 49 -7.13 12.64 -4.78
C LEU A 49 -8.65 12.70 -4.93
N ARG A 50 -9.12 12.66 -6.17
CA ARG A 50 -10.52 12.87 -6.53
C ARG A 50 -11.50 12.05 -5.69
N GLU A 51 -11.18 10.79 -5.39
CA GLU A 51 -12.01 9.89 -4.61
C GLU A 51 -12.26 10.37 -3.16
N TYR A 52 -11.27 11.01 -2.52
CA TYR A 52 -11.36 11.45 -1.13
C TYR A 52 -11.90 12.87 -0.93
N ARG A 53 -12.13 13.63 -2.01
CA ARG A 53 -12.50 15.07 -1.91
C ARG A 53 -13.79 15.35 -1.15
N GLY A 54 -14.69 14.36 -1.09
CA GLY A 54 -15.94 14.44 -0.34
C GLY A 54 -15.84 13.94 1.11
N GLU A 55 -14.73 13.33 1.48
CA GLU A 55 -14.54 12.57 2.72
C GLU A 55 -13.43 13.16 3.61
N VAL A 56 -12.51 13.92 3.01
CA VAL A 56 -11.38 14.55 3.70
C VAL A 56 -11.57 16.05 3.75
N CYS A 57 -11.41 16.63 4.94
CA CYS A 57 -11.59 18.07 5.13
C CYS A 57 -10.47 18.83 4.43
N TRP A 58 -10.83 19.83 3.65
CA TRP A 58 -9.87 20.59 2.86
C TRP A 58 -9.01 21.58 3.64
N GLU A 59 -9.40 21.88 4.87
CA GLU A 59 -8.65 22.77 5.77
C GLU A 59 -7.74 22.00 6.72
N CYS A 60 -8.26 20.96 7.39
CA CYS A 60 -7.53 20.25 8.43
C CYS A 60 -7.19 18.79 8.07
N PHE A 61 -7.58 18.27 6.90
CA PHE A 61 -7.40 16.86 6.51
C PHE A 61 -8.00 15.86 7.51
N ALA A 62 -9.01 16.27 8.29
CA ALA A 62 -9.83 15.35 9.07
C ALA A 62 -10.57 14.39 8.13
N TYR A 63 -10.63 13.13 8.54
CA TYR A 63 -11.30 12.03 7.86
C TYR A 63 -12.17 11.31 8.91
N ASP A 64 -13.24 10.66 8.44
CA ASP A 64 -14.13 9.87 9.29
C ASP A 64 -14.48 8.58 8.55
N ARG A 65 -13.49 7.71 8.34
CA ARG A 65 -13.67 6.34 7.80
C ARG A 65 -14.59 6.26 6.58
N GLY A 66 -14.34 7.12 5.60
CA GLY A 66 -15.03 7.15 4.31
C GLY A 66 -16.39 7.84 4.33
N ARG A 67 -16.82 8.38 5.48
CA ARG A 67 -18.06 9.16 5.55
C ARG A 67 -17.87 10.49 4.86
N LYS A 68 -18.86 10.87 4.06
CA LYS A 68 -18.88 12.19 3.45
C LYS A 68 -19.09 13.27 4.50
N LEU A 69 -18.29 14.31 4.41
CA LEU A 69 -18.30 15.41 5.37
C LEU A 69 -19.58 16.27 5.27
N PRO A 70 -20.01 16.87 6.39
CA PRO A 70 -21.31 17.53 6.51
C PRO A 70 -21.37 18.88 5.80
N VAL A 71 -20.29 19.66 5.79
CA VAL A 71 -20.24 21.00 5.20
C VAL A 71 -19.67 20.91 3.80
N ARG A 72 -20.39 21.43 2.81
CA ARG A 72 -20.03 21.32 1.39
C ARG A 72 -20.13 22.65 0.67
N ASP A 73 -19.02 23.10 0.11
CA ASP A 73 -18.99 24.16 -0.89
C ASP A 73 -19.15 23.53 -2.27
N ALA A 74 -20.40 23.39 -2.70
CA ALA A 74 -20.72 22.82 -4.00
C ALA A 74 -20.18 23.67 -5.15
N LEU A 75 -19.98 24.99 -4.97
CA LEU A 75 -19.52 25.87 -6.05
C LEU A 75 -18.06 25.56 -6.41
N ARG A 76 -17.23 25.33 -5.39
CA ARG A 76 -15.79 25.07 -5.52
C ARG A 76 -15.41 23.59 -5.46
N GLY A 77 -16.35 22.70 -5.13
CA GLY A 77 -16.12 21.24 -5.10
C GLY A 77 -15.35 20.79 -3.85
N ILE A 78 -15.52 21.52 -2.75
CA ILE A 78 -14.71 21.42 -1.53
C ILE A 78 -15.61 20.99 -0.36
N THR A 79 -15.07 20.21 0.58
CA THR A 79 -15.81 19.76 1.77
C THR A 79 -15.04 20.00 3.07
N PHE A 80 -15.79 20.19 4.15
CA PHE A 80 -15.26 20.52 5.47
C PHE A 80 -15.94 19.71 6.58
N CYS A 81 -15.19 19.39 7.62
CA CYS A 81 -15.72 18.70 8.79
C CYS A 81 -16.66 19.59 9.61
N SER A 82 -16.47 20.92 9.55
CA SER A 82 -17.28 21.89 10.28
C SER A 82 -17.35 23.25 9.57
N THR A 83 -18.28 24.11 10.01
CA THR A 83 -18.44 25.49 9.54
C THR A 83 -17.23 26.35 9.88
N GLU A 84 -16.54 26.06 10.99
CA GLU A 84 -15.32 26.76 11.41
C GLU A 84 -14.19 26.47 10.43
N CYS A 85 -14.02 25.21 10.01
CA CYS A 85 -13.04 24.85 8.99
C CYS A 85 -13.34 25.51 7.63
N GLU A 86 -14.61 25.59 7.23
CA GLU A 86 -15.01 26.31 6.01
C GLU A 86 -14.64 27.80 6.10
N ASN A 87 -14.95 28.44 7.23
CA ASN A 87 -14.66 29.87 7.43
C ASN A 87 -13.15 30.14 7.47
N CYS A 88 -12.38 29.30 8.18
CA CYS A 88 -10.93 29.40 8.23
C CYS A 88 -10.31 29.26 6.84
N TRP A 89 -10.77 28.28 6.05
CA TRP A 89 -10.31 28.10 4.68
C TRP A 89 -10.63 29.31 3.80
N LYS A 90 -11.84 29.86 3.89
CA LYS A 90 -12.25 31.06 3.12
C LYS A 90 -11.45 32.30 3.52
N GLN A 91 -11.11 32.48 4.80
CA GLN A 91 -10.30 33.61 5.25
C GLN A 91 -8.88 33.60 4.69
N GLN A 92 -8.35 32.42 4.34
CA GLN A 92 -7.02 32.27 3.73
C GLN A 92 -7.01 32.48 2.21
N HIS A 93 -8.17 32.69 1.57
CA HIS A 93 -8.29 32.84 0.11
C HIS A 93 -9.05 34.11 -0.21
N ASP A 94 -8.42 35.02 -0.96
CA ASP A 94 -9.07 36.23 -1.45
C ASP A 94 -10.04 35.93 -2.61
N GLU A 95 -10.74 36.97 -3.10
CA GLU A 95 -11.72 36.84 -4.18
C GLU A 95 -11.13 36.22 -5.45
N VAL A 96 -9.87 36.56 -5.78
CA VAL A 96 -9.16 36.02 -6.95
C VAL A 96 -8.94 34.51 -6.81
N CYS A 97 -8.49 34.07 -5.64
CA CYS A 97 -8.32 32.65 -5.35
C CYS A 97 -9.65 31.89 -5.40
N LEU A 98 -10.70 32.47 -4.82
CA LEU A 98 -12.02 31.87 -4.81
C LEU A 98 -12.58 31.74 -6.23
N GLU A 99 -12.47 32.77 -7.08
CA GLU A 99 -12.86 32.71 -8.50
C GLU A 99 -12.10 31.61 -9.25
N ALA A 100 -10.79 31.49 -9.02
CA ALA A 100 -9.95 30.45 -9.63
C ALA A 100 -10.45 29.02 -9.30
N TRP A 101 -10.87 28.78 -8.05
CA TRP A 101 -11.50 27.52 -7.65
C TRP A 101 -12.81 27.26 -8.39
N GLU A 102 -13.67 28.27 -8.50
CA GLU A 102 -14.98 28.14 -9.14
C GLU A 102 -14.88 27.80 -10.64
N VAL A 103 -14.00 28.49 -11.37
CA VAL A 103 -13.84 28.26 -12.82
C VAL A 103 -13.26 26.86 -13.11
N VAL A 104 -12.34 26.39 -12.25
CA VAL A 104 -11.77 25.03 -12.37
C VAL A 104 -12.82 23.98 -12.01
N GLU A 105 -13.60 24.16 -10.95
CA GLU A 105 -14.64 23.19 -10.61
C GLU A 105 -15.77 23.16 -11.65
N SER A 106 -16.14 24.32 -12.20
CA SER A 106 -17.12 24.42 -13.28
C SER A 106 -16.72 23.60 -14.51
N ILE A 107 -15.44 23.68 -14.92
CA ILE A 107 -14.97 22.88 -16.06
C ILE A 107 -14.90 21.38 -15.71
N LEU A 108 -14.57 21.01 -14.47
CA LEU A 108 -14.52 19.61 -14.04
C LEU A 108 -15.90 18.96 -14.01
N LYS A 109 -16.96 19.71 -13.70
CA LYS A 109 -18.36 19.26 -13.78
C LYS A 109 -18.85 19.13 -15.22
N GLY A 110 -18.36 19.96 -16.13
CA GLY A 110 -18.80 20.04 -17.54
C GLY A 110 -18.45 18.86 -18.44
N GLY A 111 -18.05 17.70 -17.89
CA GLY A 111 -18.07 16.38 -18.54
C GLY A 111 -17.57 16.31 -20.00
N ALA A 112 -16.30 16.62 -20.25
CA ALA A 112 -15.69 16.23 -21.52
C ALA A 112 -15.36 14.73 -21.46
N ASN A 113 -16.23 13.91 -22.07
CA ASN A 113 -16.16 12.45 -22.10
C ASN A 113 -15.08 11.91 -23.07
N ASN A 114 -13.94 12.59 -23.17
CA ASN A 114 -12.84 12.19 -24.03
C ASN A 114 -11.97 11.20 -23.27
N LYS A 115 -11.90 9.96 -23.76
CA LYS A 115 -10.98 8.94 -23.23
C LYS A 115 -9.56 9.51 -23.23
N GLU A 116 -8.84 9.35 -22.11
CA GLU A 116 -7.43 9.70 -22.08
C GLU A 116 -6.67 8.96 -23.19
N PRO A 117 -5.76 9.64 -23.91
CA PRO A 117 -4.92 8.98 -24.89
C PRO A 117 -4.05 7.91 -24.21
N ILE A 118 -3.91 6.77 -24.86
CA ILE A 118 -3.07 5.68 -24.36
C ILE A 118 -1.62 5.98 -24.75
N PHE A 119 -0.77 6.16 -23.74
CA PHE A 119 0.66 6.31 -23.92
C PHE A 119 1.39 5.00 -23.61
N LYS A 120 2.58 4.83 -24.20
CA LYS A 120 3.51 3.78 -23.78
C LYS A 120 4.00 4.09 -22.37
N ALA A 121 4.09 3.07 -21.51
CA ALA A 121 4.63 3.18 -20.16
C ALA A 121 6.17 3.25 -20.21
N SER A 122 6.69 4.33 -20.78
CA SER A 122 8.12 4.63 -20.87
C SER A 122 8.40 5.97 -20.20
N LYS A 123 9.42 6.01 -19.36
CA LYS A 123 9.89 7.24 -18.71
C LYS A 123 10.46 8.19 -19.78
N PRO A 124 9.93 9.42 -19.93
CA PRO A 124 10.40 10.35 -20.94
C PRO A 124 11.84 10.79 -20.64
N THR A 125 12.59 11.05 -21.71
CA THR A 125 13.91 11.67 -21.64
C THR A 125 13.79 13.15 -21.27
N ALA A 126 14.87 13.74 -20.76
CA ALA A 126 14.89 15.18 -20.43
C ALA A 126 14.61 16.05 -21.67
N GLU A 127 15.16 15.65 -22.84
CA GLU A 127 14.93 16.33 -24.11
C GLU A 127 13.46 16.27 -24.55
N GLU A 128 12.80 15.11 -24.42
CA GLU A 128 11.37 14.97 -24.71
C GLU A 128 10.55 15.88 -23.79
N VAL A 129 10.82 15.89 -22.49
CA VAL A 129 10.14 16.75 -21.52
C VAL A 129 10.29 18.23 -21.92
N ASP A 130 11.51 18.68 -22.21
CA ASP A 130 11.78 20.06 -22.62
C ASP A 130 11.06 20.45 -23.91
N ASN A 131 11.11 19.59 -24.93
CA ASN A 131 10.45 19.83 -26.21
C ASN A 131 8.93 19.94 -26.04
N ARG A 132 8.34 19.10 -25.19
CA ARG A 132 6.89 19.11 -24.93
C ARG A 132 6.46 20.36 -24.14
N TRP A 133 7.23 20.79 -23.15
CA TRP A 133 6.93 22.02 -22.43
C TRP A 133 7.11 23.28 -23.29
N LYS A 134 8.14 23.35 -24.13
CA LYS A 134 8.31 24.45 -25.11
C LYS A 134 7.14 24.55 -26.08
N ALA A 135 6.65 23.41 -26.57
CA ALA A 135 5.45 23.39 -27.43
C ALA A 135 4.20 23.88 -26.68
N ALA A 136 4.04 23.48 -25.41
CA ALA A 136 2.93 23.94 -24.56
C ALA A 136 3.02 25.46 -24.28
N GLU A 137 4.21 26.00 -24.07
CA GLU A 137 4.45 27.42 -23.88
C GLU A 137 4.03 28.26 -25.09
N GLN A 138 4.37 27.82 -26.30
CA GLN A 138 3.96 28.49 -27.54
C GLN A 138 2.43 28.52 -27.69
N LYS A 139 1.75 27.40 -27.39
CA LYS A 139 0.28 27.33 -27.38
C LYS A 139 -0.32 28.26 -26.33
N ALA A 140 0.24 28.26 -25.11
CA ALA A 140 -0.18 29.14 -24.03
C ALA A 140 -0.04 30.62 -24.38
N ALA A 141 1.07 31.03 -25.03
CA ALA A 141 1.27 32.39 -25.49
C ALA A 141 0.21 32.83 -26.52
N ALA A 142 -0.14 31.96 -27.47
CA ALA A 142 -1.21 32.21 -28.43
C ALA A 142 -2.59 32.34 -27.76
N ILE A 143 -2.87 31.47 -26.78
CA ILE A 143 -4.07 31.52 -25.95
C ILE A 143 -4.16 32.84 -25.18
N LEU A 144 -3.10 33.23 -24.46
CA LEU A 144 -3.06 34.45 -23.66
C LEU A 144 -3.25 35.70 -24.51
N LYS A 145 -2.58 35.75 -25.67
CA LYS A 145 -2.76 36.85 -26.64
C LYS A 145 -4.22 36.97 -27.08
N PHE A 146 -4.88 35.86 -27.39
CA PHE A 146 -6.30 35.83 -27.73
C PHE A 146 -7.18 36.30 -26.57
N ARG A 147 -7.01 35.73 -25.36
CA ARG A 147 -7.79 36.09 -24.16
C ARG A 147 -7.72 37.59 -23.86
N LEU A 148 -6.50 38.13 -23.78
CA LEU A 148 -6.28 39.53 -23.40
C LEU A 148 -6.74 40.51 -24.48
N THR A 149 -6.59 40.16 -25.77
CA THR A 149 -7.09 41.01 -26.88
C THR A 149 -8.62 41.03 -26.95
N THR A 150 -9.29 39.90 -26.71
CA THR A 150 -10.76 39.82 -26.71
C THR A 150 -11.37 40.58 -25.53
N LEU A 151 -10.76 40.52 -24.34
CA LEU A 151 -11.19 41.31 -23.17
C LEU A 151 -11.08 42.83 -23.43
N CYS A 152 -10.06 43.27 -24.17
CA CYS A 152 -9.90 44.68 -24.55
C CYS A 152 -10.93 45.16 -25.60
N LYS A 153 -11.49 44.26 -26.42
CA LYS A 153 -12.45 44.60 -27.47
C LYS A 153 -13.89 44.35 -27.02
N LYS A 154 -14.49 45.32 -26.32
CA LYS A 154 -15.92 45.32 -25.93
C LYS A 154 -16.95 45.39 -27.08
N SER A 155 -16.55 45.21 -28.36
CA SER A 155 -17.45 45.22 -29.52
C SER A 155 -17.19 44.05 -30.49
N PRO A 156 -18.24 43.39 -31.02
CA PRO A 156 -18.12 42.22 -31.89
C PRO A 156 -17.73 42.64 -33.31
N GLY A 157 -16.43 42.82 -33.55
CA GLY A 157 -15.87 42.89 -34.91
C GLY A 157 -15.71 41.49 -35.51
N LYS A 158 -16.04 41.35 -36.80
CA LYS A 158 -15.91 40.12 -37.62
C LYS A 158 -14.66 39.30 -37.26
N ALA A 159 -14.86 38.14 -36.65
CA ALA A 159 -13.81 37.20 -36.27
C ALA A 159 -13.21 36.53 -37.52
N THR A 160 -12.02 36.96 -37.91
CA THR A 160 -11.11 36.07 -38.65
C THR A 160 -10.70 34.94 -37.70
N SER A 161 -10.58 33.70 -38.20
CA SER A 161 -10.12 32.54 -37.42
C SER A 161 -8.66 32.74 -37.00
N ASP A 162 -8.47 33.48 -35.90
CA ASP A 162 -7.17 33.71 -35.28
C ASP A 162 -6.66 32.40 -34.66
N SER A 163 -5.39 32.07 -34.86
CA SER A 163 -4.78 30.82 -34.37
C SER A 163 -4.92 30.67 -32.85
N GLY A 164 -4.88 31.78 -32.11
CA GLY A 164 -5.12 31.78 -30.66
C GLY A 164 -6.54 31.36 -30.25
N SER A 165 -7.56 31.67 -31.07
CA SER A 165 -8.94 31.21 -30.82
C SER A 165 -9.08 29.69 -31.05
N GLN A 166 -8.33 29.14 -32.01
CA GLN A 166 -8.29 27.71 -32.25
C GLN A 166 -7.60 26.97 -31.10
N GLU A 167 -6.41 27.41 -30.68
CA GLU A 167 -5.68 26.80 -29.56
C GLU A 167 -6.47 26.88 -28.24
N PHE A 168 -7.17 27.99 -27.98
CA PHE A 168 -8.05 28.13 -26.81
C PHE A 168 -9.16 27.08 -26.80
N LYS A 169 -9.86 26.91 -27.94
CA LYS A 169 -10.92 25.90 -28.07
C LYS A 169 -10.36 24.49 -28.00
N GLU A 170 -9.22 24.22 -28.62
CA GLU A 170 -8.55 22.93 -28.61
C GLU A 170 -8.18 22.54 -27.17
N ALA A 171 -7.50 23.42 -26.43
CA ALA A 171 -7.13 23.19 -25.03
C ALA A 171 -8.34 22.82 -24.17
N LEU A 172 -9.43 23.60 -24.22
CA LEU A 172 -10.64 23.32 -23.42
C LEU A 172 -11.35 22.00 -23.76
N ASN A 173 -11.16 21.49 -24.98
CA ASN A 173 -11.72 20.22 -25.45
C ASN A 173 -10.85 18.99 -25.09
N GLN A 174 -9.62 19.19 -24.62
CA GLN A 174 -8.76 18.08 -24.21
C GLN A 174 -9.25 17.39 -22.92
N PRO A 175 -8.92 16.10 -22.71
CA PRO A 175 -9.25 15.38 -21.47
C PRO A 175 -8.69 16.07 -20.23
N ARG A 176 -9.49 16.10 -19.16
CA ARG A 176 -9.21 16.82 -17.92
C ARG A 176 -8.87 15.82 -16.81
N SER A 177 -7.70 15.96 -16.20
CA SER A 177 -7.39 15.25 -14.94
C SER A 177 -7.72 16.18 -13.79
N ALA A 178 -8.71 15.80 -12.98
CA ALA A 178 -9.09 16.57 -11.80
C ALA A 178 -7.90 16.76 -10.86
N ASP A 179 -7.06 15.74 -10.75
CA ASP A 179 -5.96 15.66 -9.83
C ASP A 179 -4.78 16.53 -10.27
N ALA A 180 -4.34 16.41 -11.53
CA ALA A 180 -3.29 17.28 -12.08
C ALA A 180 -3.69 18.77 -12.04
N LEU A 181 -4.93 19.09 -12.41
CA LEU A 181 -5.47 20.46 -12.34
C LEU A 181 -5.46 21.02 -10.92
N ASN A 182 -5.88 20.22 -9.94
CA ASN A 182 -5.95 20.67 -8.56
C ASN A 182 -4.56 20.86 -7.95
N PHE A 183 -3.63 19.95 -8.23
CA PHE A 183 -2.25 20.06 -7.76
C PHE A 183 -1.59 21.34 -8.29
N GLN A 184 -1.66 21.57 -9.60
CA GLN A 184 -1.10 22.77 -10.22
C GLN A 184 -1.81 24.05 -9.75
N LEU A 185 -3.13 24.06 -9.67
CA LEU A 185 -3.89 25.20 -9.13
C LEU A 185 -3.44 25.53 -7.71
N ARG A 186 -3.40 24.55 -6.80
CA ARG A 186 -2.99 24.76 -5.41
C ARG A 186 -1.58 25.32 -5.29
N ALA A 187 -0.66 24.84 -6.11
CA ALA A 187 0.71 25.34 -6.11
C ALA A 187 0.80 26.80 -6.61
N LEU A 188 -0.03 27.18 -7.60
CA LEU A 188 -0.14 28.57 -8.04
C LEU A 188 -0.77 29.47 -6.97
N LEU A 189 -1.84 29.03 -6.33
CA LEU A 189 -2.51 29.79 -5.27
C LEU A 189 -1.61 29.96 -4.04
N ALA A 190 -0.87 28.93 -3.64
CA ALA A 190 0.10 29.04 -2.56
C ALA A 190 1.21 30.04 -2.89
N ARG A 191 1.74 30.03 -4.11
CA ARG A 191 2.73 31.02 -4.56
C ARG A 191 2.14 32.44 -4.62
N TYR A 192 0.87 32.58 -4.96
CA TYR A 192 0.18 33.87 -4.97
C TYR A 192 -0.03 34.43 -3.55
N ASN A 193 -0.51 33.59 -2.63
CA ASN A 193 -0.80 33.98 -1.25
C ASN A 193 0.46 34.15 -0.38
N HIS A 194 1.51 33.38 -0.66
CA HIS A 194 2.76 33.36 0.11
C HIS A 194 3.98 33.43 -0.81
N PRO A 195 4.19 34.56 -1.51
CA PRO A 195 5.29 34.70 -2.47
C PRO A 195 6.67 34.62 -1.81
N ASP A 196 6.77 34.97 -0.53
CA ASP A 196 7.96 34.85 0.32
C ASP A 196 8.45 33.40 0.47
N ARG A 197 7.53 32.43 0.47
CA ARG A 197 7.84 30.99 0.63
C ARG A 197 8.39 30.34 -0.64
N TRP A 198 8.35 31.03 -1.78
CA TRP A 198 8.81 30.48 -3.05
C TRP A 198 10.31 30.19 -3.07
N ALA A 199 11.11 31.00 -2.36
CA ALA A 199 12.55 30.78 -2.23
C ALA A 199 12.86 29.40 -1.62
N ALA A 200 12.13 29.01 -0.57
CA ALA A 200 12.30 27.71 0.07
C ALA A 200 11.98 26.53 -0.88
N ILE A 201 11.02 26.69 -1.80
CA ILE A 201 10.74 25.67 -2.83
C ILE A 201 11.91 25.54 -3.81
N LEU A 202 12.50 26.65 -4.26
CA LEU A 202 13.63 26.63 -5.19
C LEU A 202 14.84 25.91 -4.60
N GLU A 203 15.02 26.03 -3.29
CA GLU A 203 16.09 25.37 -2.55
C GLU A 203 15.88 23.87 -2.38
N LEU A 204 14.68 23.30 -2.58
CA LEU A 204 14.45 21.87 -2.41
C LEU A 204 15.24 21.02 -3.42
N ALA A 205 15.44 19.74 -3.10
CA ALA A 205 16.13 18.81 -4.01
C ALA A 205 15.36 18.66 -5.33
N GLU A 206 16.06 18.76 -6.45
CA GLU A 206 15.50 18.63 -7.80
C GLU A 206 15.55 17.19 -8.31
N GLU A 207 14.45 16.71 -8.90
CA GLU A 207 14.45 15.56 -9.81
C GLU A 207 14.45 16.04 -11.27
N PRO A 208 15.55 15.87 -12.03
CA PRO A 208 15.65 16.32 -13.41
C PRO A 208 14.65 15.62 -14.36
N ARG A 209 14.19 14.42 -14.03
CA ARG A 209 13.19 13.66 -14.80
C ARG A 209 12.00 13.30 -13.90
N PRO A 210 11.14 14.28 -13.58
CA PRO A 210 10.12 14.14 -12.53
C PRO A 210 8.87 13.40 -12.97
N TYR A 211 8.80 13.00 -14.25
CA TYR A 211 7.70 12.23 -14.79
C TYR A 211 8.04 10.75 -14.80
N TRP A 212 7.12 9.92 -14.31
CA TRP A 212 7.25 8.47 -14.32
C TRP A 212 7.09 7.89 -15.72
N ASP A 213 6.11 8.41 -16.47
CA ASP A 213 5.85 8.02 -17.85
C ASP A 213 5.29 9.19 -18.68
N GLN A 214 5.18 8.96 -20.00
CA GLN A 214 4.67 9.96 -20.92
C GLN A 214 3.23 10.39 -20.58
N SER A 215 2.39 9.52 -20.02
CA SER A 215 0.99 9.89 -19.71
C SER A 215 0.90 10.96 -18.63
N GLU A 216 1.78 10.91 -17.64
CA GLU A 216 1.85 11.90 -16.57
C GLU A 216 2.29 13.28 -17.10
N LEU A 217 3.35 13.32 -17.90
CA LEU A 217 3.81 14.55 -18.57
C LEU A 217 2.67 15.20 -19.36
N GLU A 218 1.90 14.40 -20.09
CA GLU A 218 0.81 14.88 -20.92
C GLU A 218 -0.37 15.37 -20.10
N ARG A 219 -0.70 14.71 -18.98
CA ARG A 219 -1.73 15.19 -18.04
C ARG A 219 -1.37 16.55 -17.48
N ASP A 220 -0.11 16.74 -17.07
CA ASP A 220 0.37 18.00 -16.52
C ASP A 220 0.38 19.13 -17.56
N ILE A 221 0.77 18.85 -18.81
CA ILE A 221 0.72 19.82 -19.91
C ILE A 221 -0.73 20.22 -20.21
N ARG A 222 -1.66 19.26 -20.24
CA ARG A 222 -3.08 19.56 -20.44
C ARG A 222 -3.63 20.43 -19.31
N ALA A 223 -3.34 20.07 -18.06
CA ALA A 223 -3.74 20.84 -16.90
C ALA A 223 -3.21 22.27 -16.96
N TYR A 224 -1.95 22.46 -17.35
CA TYR A 224 -1.36 23.77 -17.57
C TYR A 224 -2.15 24.59 -18.61
N LEU A 225 -2.41 24.03 -19.78
CA LEU A 225 -3.16 24.73 -20.84
C LEU A 225 -4.60 25.06 -20.42
N HIS A 226 -5.26 24.17 -19.68
CA HIS A 226 -6.57 24.45 -19.08
C HIS A 226 -6.50 25.62 -18.10
N LEU A 227 -5.51 25.65 -17.21
CA LEU A 227 -5.33 26.74 -16.25
C LEU A 227 -5.08 28.08 -16.97
N VAL A 228 -4.24 28.09 -18.00
CA VAL A 228 -4.01 29.29 -18.82
C VAL A 228 -5.28 29.76 -19.54
N CYS A 229 -6.22 28.88 -19.87
CA CYS A 229 -7.51 29.25 -20.43
C CYS A 229 -8.50 29.81 -19.38
N LEU A 230 -8.42 29.34 -18.14
CA LEU A 230 -9.47 29.52 -17.13
C LEU A 230 -9.14 30.55 -16.07
N LEU A 231 -7.87 30.63 -15.64
CA LEU A 231 -7.50 31.40 -14.46
C LEU A 231 -7.83 32.89 -14.61
N PRO A 232 -8.22 33.56 -13.50
CA PRO A 232 -8.30 35.02 -13.40
C PRO A 232 -6.99 35.70 -13.79
N GLU A 233 -7.09 36.90 -14.35
CA GLU A 233 -5.94 37.67 -14.88
C GLU A 233 -4.78 37.83 -13.88
N PRO A 234 -5.00 38.12 -12.57
CA PRO A 234 -3.90 38.28 -11.62
C PRO A 234 -3.05 37.02 -11.39
N LEU A 235 -3.58 35.82 -11.68
CA LEU A 235 -2.85 34.55 -11.52
C LEU A 235 -2.08 34.14 -12.78
N LEU A 236 -2.39 34.71 -13.95
CA LEU A 236 -1.75 34.35 -15.22
C LEU A 236 -0.24 34.60 -15.25
N PRO A 237 0.31 35.67 -14.63
CA PRO A 237 1.76 35.84 -14.53
C PRO A 237 2.49 34.74 -13.76
N LEU A 238 1.78 33.99 -12.91
CA LEU A 238 2.33 32.86 -12.15
C LEU A 238 2.13 31.52 -12.88
N ALA A 239 1.10 31.41 -13.72
CA ALA A 239 0.79 30.23 -14.50
C ALA A 239 1.74 30.09 -15.70
N THR A 240 3.02 29.83 -15.42
CA THR A 240 4.08 29.67 -16.43
C THR A 240 4.64 28.25 -16.44
N PRO A 241 5.25 27.80 -17.56
CA PRO A 241 5.94 26.52 -17.63
C PRO A 241 7.01 26.38 -16.55
N GLU A 242 7.81 27.42 -16.31
CA GLU A 242 8.89 27.40 -15.31
C GLU A 242 8.33 27.11 -13.92
N THR A 243 7.22 27.77 -13.57
CA THR A 243 6.58 27.62 -12.26
C THR A 243 6.12 26.19 -12.04
N LEU A 244 5.33 25.65 -12.98
CA LEU A 244 4.76 24.31 -12.85
C LEU A 244 5.82 23.21 -12.95
N ARG A 245 6.82 23.38 -13.82
CA ARG A 245 7.96 22.48 -13.91
C ARG A 245 8.79 22.47 -12.62
N THR A 246 9.01 23.63 -12.02
CA THR A 246 9.75 23.76 -10.75
C THR A 246 9.02 23.00 -9.65
N ILE A 247 7.73 23.25 -9.44
CA ILE A 247 6.96 22.53 -8.40
C ILE A 247 7.00 21.02 -8.66
N LYS A 248 6.81 20.59 -9.92
CA LYS A 248 6.84 19.17 -10.29
C LYS A 248 8.21 18.53 -10.04
N SER A 249 9.31 19.22 -10.35
CA SER A 249 10.66 18.69 -10.12
C SER A 249 11.06 18.64 -8.64
N ARG A 250 10.48 19.51 -7.81
CA ARG A 250 10.71 19.50 -6.36
C ARG A 250 9.81 18.50 -5.63
N GLU A 251 8.59 18.26 -6.09
CA GLU A 251 7.62 17.37 -5.44
C GLU A 251 8.13 15.93 -5.26
N VAL A 252 8.79 15.37 -6.27
CA VAL A 252 9.14 13.93 -6.33
C VAL A 252 10.00 13.45 -5.15
N HIS A 253 10.94 14.29 -4.69
CA HIS A 253 11.86 13.93 -3.60
C HIS A 253 11.51 14.53 -2.24
N ASN A 254 10.61 15.51 -2.20
CA ASN A 254 10.41 16.35 -1.02
C ASN A 254 8.99 16.26 -0.45
N SER A 255 8.10 15.47 -1.06
CA SER A 255 6.70 15.36 -0.65
C SER A 255 6.48 14.42 0.54
N PHE A 256 5.45 14.73 1.32
CA PHE A 256 4.94 13.94 2.43
C PHE A 256 3.55 13.43 2.08
N GLY A 257 3.28 12.16 2.38
CA GLY A 257 1.95 11.58 2.20
C GLY A 257 0.95 12.15 3.20
N ILE A 258 -0.22 12.52 2.70
CA ILE A 258 -1.39 12.86 3.49
C ILE A 258 -2.18 11.56 3.68
N ARG A 259 -2.13 11.02 4.89
CA ARG A 259 -2.77 9.75 5.26
C ARG A 259 -3.73 9.93 6.41
N SER A 260 -4.70 9.04 6.53
CA SER A 260 -5.61 8.94 7.68
C SER A 260 -4.83 8.86 9.01
N LEU A 261 -5.44 9.36 10.09
CA LEU A 261 -4.81 9.34 11.43
C LEU A 261 -5.49 8.35 12.36
N GLU A 262 -6.78 8.08 12.13
CA GLU A 262 -7.64 7.23 12.96
C GLU A 262 -7.39 5.72 12.81
N ASP A 263 -6.66 5.29 11.78
CA ASP A 263 -6.51 3.90 11.34
C ASP A 263 -5.04 3.52 11.07
N GLU A 264 -4.10 4.20 11.73
CA GLU A 264 -2.64 4.04 11.51
C GLU A 264 -2.17 4.41 10.09
N GLY A 265 -2.96 5.17 9.32
CA GLY A 265 -2.54 5.68 8.01
C GLY A 265 -2.78 4.71 6.86
N SER A 266 -3.77 3.83 6.99
CA SER A 266 -4.15 2.89 5.93
C SER A 266 -4.60 3.61 4.66
N GLU A 267 -5.32 4.71 4.78
CA GLU A 267 -5.80 5.47 3.62
C GLU A 267 -4.80 6.53 3.18
N PHE A 268 -4.60 6.62 1.86
CA PHE A 268 -3.71 7.59 1.23
C PHE A 268 -4.53 8.64 0.47
N PHE A 269 -4.76 9.78 1.10
CA PHE A 269 -5.60 10.85 0.54
C PHE A 269 -4.89 11.64 -0.57
N GLY A 270 -3.56 11.62 -0.58
CA GLY A 270 -2.73 12.37 -1.50
C GLY A 270 -1.40 12.73 -0.85
N PHE A 271 -0.76 13.80 -1.32
CA PHE A 271 0.55 14.23 -0.83
C PHE A 271 0.67 15.74 -0.86
N GLY A 272 1.64 16.27 -0.11
CA GLY A 272 1.97 17.69 -0.09
C GLY A 272 3.45 17.96 0.12
N VAL A 273 3.87 19.20 -0.13
CA VAL A 273 5.24 19.68 0.03
C VAL A 273 5.29 20.72 1.14
N TRP A 274 6.08 20.43 2.17
CA TRP A 274 6.39 21.31 3.30
C TRP A 274 7.91 21.56 3.29
N PRO A 275 8.39 22.65 2.69
CA PRO A 275 9.82 22.87 2.48
C PRO A 275 10.68 22.69 3.74
N SER A 276 10.24 23.23 4.87
CA SER A 276 10.93 23.13 6.16
C SER A 276 11.10 21.68 6.64
N ALA A 277 10.14 20.80 6.32
CA ALA A 277 10.14 19.39 6.71
C ALA A 277 11.01 18.51 5.80
N SER A 278 11.28 18.93 4.56
CA SER A 278 11.88 18.08 3.52
C SER A 278 13.38 17.78 3.70
N TYR A 279 14.05 18.44 4.66
CA TYR A 279 15.50 18.30 4.91
C TYR A 279 15.88 17.15 5.84
N PHE A 280 14.92 16.54 6.56
CA PHE A 280 15.22 15.46 7.50
C PHE A 280 15.52 14.18 6.75
N ASN A 281 16.76 13.69 6.84
CA ASN A 281 17.18 12.46 6.21
C ASN A 281 16.54 11.21 6.83
N HIS A 282 16.59 10.10 6.08
CA HIS A 282 16.07 8.83 6.53
C HIS A 282 17.08 8.06 7.40
N ASN A 283 16.59 7.50 8.51
CA ASN A 283 17.25 6.41 9.22
C ASN A 283 16.23 5.34 9.63
N CYS A 284 16.60 4.06 9.53
CA CYS A 284 15.79 2.93 10.01
C CYS A 284 15.68 2.90 11.55
N ARG A 285 16.54 3.64 12.27
CA ARG A 285 16.47 3.91 13.72
C ARG A 285 16.50 5.44 13.92
N PRO A 286 15.40 6.14 13.63
CA PRO A 286 15.37 7.58 13.69
C PRO A 286 15.40 8.07 15.14
N ASN A 287 16.06 9.21 15.35
CA ASN A 287 16.06 9.96 16.61
C ASN A 287 15.02 11.10 16.62
N VAL A 288 14.24 11.24 15.54
CA VAL A 288 13.12 12.18 15.42
C VAL A 288 11.87 11.45 14.93
N THR A 289 10.74 11.72 15.58
CA THR A 289 9.43 11.31 15.07
C THR A 289 8.72 12.50 14.44
N LYS A 290 7.84 12.23 13.48
CA LYS A 290 6.99 13.22 12.82
C LYS A 290 5.53 12.82 12.99
N ASN A 291 4.72 13.73 13.50
CA ASN A 291 3.29 13.53 13.69
C ASN A 291 2.53 14.64 12.96
N ARG A 292 1.46 14.28 12.26
CA ARG A 292 0.61 15.26 11.59
C ARG A 292 -0.51 15.69 12.52
N VAL A 293 -0.67 17.00 12.71
CA VAL A 293 -1.82 17.61 13.37
C VAL A 293 -2.48 18.54 12.38
N GLY A 294 -3.66 18.17 11.89
CA GLY A 294 -4.30 18.91 10.82
C GLY A 294 -3.45 18.90 9.53
N LYS A 295 -3.19 20.06 8.94
CA LYS A 295 -2.28 20.22 7.79
C LYS A 295 -0.82 20.48 8.17
N THR A 296 -0.47 20.40 9.45
CA THR A 296 0.85 20.73 10.00
C THR A 296 1.61 19.48 10.40
N TRP A 297 2.91 19.45 10.14
CA TRP A 297 3.81 18.41 10.66
C TRP A 297 4.55 18.89 11.90
N VAL A 298 4.57 18.07 12.95
CA VAL A 298 5.27 18.34 14.21
C VAL A 298 6.38 17.30 14.37
N PHE A 299 7.61 17.78 14.53
CA PHE A 299 8.81 16.96 14.69
C PHE A 299 9.33 17.06 16.12
N THR A 300 9.56 15.91 16.75
CA THR A 300 10.01 15.82 18.14
C THR A 300 11.10 14.77 18.30
N ALA A 301 12.06 15.03 19.19
CA ALA A 301 13.12 14.07 19.49
C ALA A 301 12.54 12.80 20.14
N THR A 302 12.96 11.61 19.71
CA THR A 302 12.54 10.32 20.31
C THR A 302 13.52 9.81 21.36
N ALA A 303 14.70 10.41 21.43
CA ALA A 303 15.76 10.13 22.39
C ALA A 303 16.54 11.42 22.68
N ASP A 304 17.43 11.39 23.66
CA ASP A 304 18.39 12.47 23.85
C ASP A 304 19.35 12.52 22.65
N VAL A 305 19.57 13.71 22.08
CA VAL A 305 20.41 13.94 20.91
C VAL A 305 21.49 14.96 21.27
N SER A 306 22.74 14.70 20.91
CA SER A 306 23.84 15.63 21.21
C SER A 306 23.92 16.73 20.15
N ALA A 307 24.42 17.90 20.56
CA ALA A 307 24.76 18.96 19.61
C ALA A 307 25.72 18.43 18.55
N GLY A 308 25.39 18.66 17.27
CA GLY A 308 26.15 18.18 16.12
C GLY A 308 25.68 16.86 15.53
N ASP A 309 24.82 16.10 16.23
CA ASP A 309 24.24 14.86 15.69
C ASP A 309 23.20 15.15 14.60
N GLU A 310 23.08 14.24 13.63
CA GLU A 310 22.07 14.33 12.58
C GLU A 310 20.69 13.97 13.11
N LEU A 311 19.69 14.79 12.78
CA LEU A 311 18.28 14.58 13.09
C LEU A 311 17.62 13.85 11.91
N THR A 312 17.20 12.62 12.16
CA THR A 312 16.72 11.69 11.13
C THR A 312 15.32 11.16 11.44
N ILE A 313 14.52 10.95 10.39
CA ILE A 313 13.14 10.45 10.47
C ILE A 313 13.00 9.10 9.73
N SER A 314 11.87 8.41 9.94
CA SER A 314 11.48 7.32 9.04
C SER A 314 10.71 7.85 7.81
N TYR A 315 11.10 7.42 6.61
CA TYR A 315 10.33 7.63 5.38
C TYR A 315 9.26 6.56 5.17
N LEU A 316 9.33 5.48 5.94
CA LEU A 316 8.51 4.27 5.80
C LEU A 316 7.32 4.24 6.76
N GLY A 317 7.14 5.26 7.62
CA GLY A 317 6.01 5.37 8.53
C GLY A 317 6.32 4.95 9.97
N GLY A 318 7.55 4.51 10.26
CA GLY A 318 8.03 4.30 11.62
C GLY A 318 7.55 3.02 12.31
N ASP A 319 6.64 2.24 11.70
CA ASP A 319 6.20 0.93 12.20
C ASP A 319 7.38 -0.04 12.39
N GLU A 320 8.44 0.06 11.58
CA GLU A 320 9.63 -0.78 11.71
C GLU A 320 10.45 -0.52 13.00
N THR A 321 10.20 0.60 13.69
CA THR A 321 10.97 1.03 14.88
C THR A 321 10.30 0.67 16.20
N LYS A 322 8.97 0.50 16.20
CA LYS A 322 8.17 0.20 17.41
C LYS A 322 8.10 -1.29 17.74
N LEU A 323 8.67 -2.15 16.89
CA LEU A 323 8.52 -3.59 16.98
C LEU A 323 9.91 -4.24 17.06
N ASP A 324 10.13 -5.01 18.13
CA ASP A 324 11.33 -5.82 18.22
C ASP A 324 11.34 -6.94 17.16
N ARG A 325 12.38 -7.76 17.11
CA ARG A 325 12.43 -8.86 16.11
C ARG A 325 11.26 -9.86 16.29
N PRO A 326 10.94 -10.33 17.51
CA PRO A 326 9.71 -11.07 17.82
C PRO A 326 8.41 -10.40 17.35
N ASP A 327 8.20 -9.12 17.61
CA ASP A 327 6.97 -8.41 17.29
C ASP A 327 6.83 -8.13 15.79
N ARG A 328 7.96 -7.89 15.10
CA ARG A 328 7.99 -7.90 13.63
C ARG A 328 7.68 -9.28 13.09
N GLN A 329 8.21 -10.34 13.70
CA GLN A 329 7.88 -11.71 13.32
C GLN A 329 6.41 -12.03 13.61
N GLU A 330 5.82 -11.52 14.70
CA GLU A 330 4.43 -11.71 15.05
C GLU A 330 3.49 -10.90 14.15
N ARG A 331 3.82 -9.64 13.84
CA ARG A 331 3.07 -8.81 12.88
C ARG A 331 3.20 -9.38 11.48
N LEU A 332 4.39 -9.76 11.03
CA LEU A 332 4.58 -10.51 9.77
C LEU A 332 3.80 -11.84 9.80
N LYS A 333 3.71 -12.53 10.95
CA LYS A 333 2.92 -13.78 11.08
C LYS A 333 1.41 -13.53 11.14
N LYS A 334 0.94 -12.39 11.63
CA LYS A 334 -0.48 -11.97 11.65
C LYS A 334 -0.93 -11.48 10.27
N VAL A 335 -0.09 -10.66 9.66
CA VAL A 335 -0.32 -9.96 8.40
C VAL A 335 -0.03 -10.85 7.21
N TRP A 336 1.18 -11.39 7.12
CA TRP A 336 1.58 -12.20 5.97
C TRP A 336 1.27 -13.66 6.16
N GLY A 337 1.02 -14.09 7.41
CA GLY A 337 0.79 -15.47 7.77
C GLY A 337 1.65 -16.39 6.94
N PHE A 338 2.93 -16.53 7.32
CA PHE A 338 3.61 -17.79 7.04
C PHE A 338 2.73 -18.88 7.64
N ASP A 339 1.79 -19.38 6.85
CA ASP A 339 0.79 -20.31 7.34
C ASP A 339 1.61 -21.51 7.76
N CYS A 340 1.69 -21.74 9.07
CA CYS A 340 2.30 -22.95 9.60
C CYS A 340 1.69 -24.17 8.91
N ALA A 341 0.43 -24.06 8.45
CA ALA A 341 -0.22 -25.01 7.56
C ALA A 341 0.46 -25.17 6.19
N LEU A 342 0.85 -24.10 5.48
CA LEU A 342 1.57 -24.19 4.21
C LEU A 342 2.99 -24.78 4.37
N ILE A 343 3.70 -24.37 5.44
CA ILE A 343 5.02 -24.94 5.77
C ILE A 343 4.89 -26.42 6.16
N ALA A 344 3.88 -26.77 6.97
CA ALA A 344 3.60 -28.15 7.33
C ALA A 344 3.17 -28.98 6.11
N ALA A 345 2.38 -28.42 5.19
CA ALA A 345 2.02 -29.07 3.94
C ALA A 345 3.26 -29.37 3.09
N TRP A 346 4.18 -28.41 2.96
CA TRP A 346 5.45 -28.60 2.26
C TRP A 346 6.33 -29.67 2.93
N ALA A 347 6.44 -29.64 4.26
CA ALA A 347 7.24 -30.61 5.02
C ALA A 347 6.67 -32.04 4.89
N LEU A 348 5.35 -32.19 4.98
CA LEU A 348 4.66 -33.47 4.77
C LEU A 348 4.77 -33.94 3.32
N GLN A 349 4.68 -33.03 2.35
CA GLN A 349 4.90 -33.36 0.94
C GLN A 349 6.32 -33.88 0.71
N LEU A 350 7.33 -33.22 1.28
CA LEU A 350 8.73 -33.65 1.18
C LEU A 350 8.95 -35.02 1.84
N CYS A 351 8.38 -35.24 3.02
CA CYS A 351 8.42 -36.52 3.72
C CYS A 351 7.77 -37.63 2.88
N GLY A 352 6.57 -37.39 2.35
CA GLY A 352 5.87 -38.33 1.49
C GLY A 352 6.63 -38.67 0.22
N ASN A 353 7.28 -37.69 -0.41
CA ASN A 353 8.13 -37.92 -1.57
C ASN A 353 9.30 -38.85 -1.22
N GLY A 354 9.96 -38.62 -0.09
CA GLY A 354 11.05 -39.48 0.39
C GLY A 354 10.59 -40.91 0.68
N LEU A 355 9.47 -41.06 1.37
CA LEU A 355 8.87 -42.36 1.68
C LEU A 355 8.45 -43.12 0.42
N SER A 356 7.80 -42.43 -0.53
CA SER A 356 7.39 -43.02 -1.81
C SER A 356 8.55 -43.37 -2.72
N ALA A 357 9.65 -42.60 -2.69
CA ALA A 357 10.86 -42.90 -3.45
C ALA A 357 11.64 -44.08 -2.85
N ALA A 358 11.60 -44.25 -1.52
CA ALA A 358 12.23 -45.35 -0.82
C ALA A 358 11.44 -46.67 -0.96
N SER A 359 10.12 -46.63 -1.12
CA SER A 359 9.26 -47.82 -1.04
C SER A 359 9.63 -48.97 -2.00
N PRO A 360 10.09 -48.73 -3.26
CA PRO A 360 10.52 -49.82 -4.14
C PRO A 360 11.76 -50.55 -3.63
N ALA A 361 12.71 -49.83 -3.02
CA ALA A 361 13.93 -50.41 -2.45
C ALA A 361 13.65 -51.33 -1.24
N TYR A 362 12.52 -51.11 -0.57
CA TYR A 362 12.02 -51.97 0.51
C TYR A 362 10.99 -53.01 0.03
N GLY A 363 10.84 -53.20 -1.29
CA GLY A 363 10.00 -54.26 -1.84
C GLY A 363 8.52 -53.90 -1.94
N PHE A 364 8.18 -52.69 -2.37
CA PHE A 364 6.82 -52.35 -2.80
C PHE A 364 6.53 -52.94 -4.20
N ASN A 365 5.73 -54.01 -4.26
CA ASN A 365 5.16 -54.62 -5.47
C ASN A 365 4.11 -55.67 -5.06
N ILE A 366 3.25 -56.14 -5.97
CA ILE A 366 2.20 -57.12 -5.61
C ILE A 366 2.69 -58.57 -5.58
N LEU A 367 3.71 -58.90 -6.38
CA LEU A 367 4.11 -60.30 -6.60
C LEU A 367 4.99 -60.85 -5.47
N ASN A 368 5.93 -60.04 -4.98
CA ASN A 368 6.93 -60.33 -3.95
C ASN A 368 7.02 -59.15 -2.95
N GLY A 369 5.88 -58.53 -2.64
CA GLY A 369 5.81 -57.37 -1.77
C GLY A 369 6.21 -57.68 -0.32
N THR A 370 6.91 -56.76 0.35
CA THR A 370 7.19 -56.88 1.79
C THR A 370 6.32 -55.93 2.60
N THR A 371 6.03 -56.28 3.86
CA THR A 371 5.32 -55.42 4.80
C THR A 371 5.96 -54.04 4.91
N HIS A 372 7.30 -53.96 4.85
CA HIS A 372 8.02 -52.70 4.89
C HIS A 372 7.72 -51.84 3.66
N GLY A 373 7.81 -52.37 2.45
CA GLY A 373 7.50 -51.64 1.20
C GLY A 373 6.09 -51.04 1.20
N TRP A 374 5.09 -51.79 1.64
CA TRP A 374 3.71 -51.31 1.76
C TRP A 374 3.52 -50.28 2.87
N THR A 375 4.20 -50.44 4.01
CA THR A 375 4.21 -49.46 5.11
C THR A 375 4.79 -48.11 4.66
N PHE A 376 5.88 -48.12 3.88
CA PHE A 376 6.47 -46.90 3.31
C PHE A 376 5.50 -46.19 2.36
N THR A 377 4.84 -46.93 1.45
CA THR A 377 3.85 -46.36 0.52
C THR A 377 2.62 -45.80 1.24
N PHE A 378 2.03 -46.52 2.20
CA PHE A 378 0.85 -46.05 2.94
C PHE A 378 1.16 -44.87 3.85
N SER A 379 2.36 -44.84 4.44
CA SER A 379 2.86 -43.66 5.15
C SER A 379 2.99 -42.46 4.21
N ALA A 380 3.53 -42.65 3.00
CA ALA A 380 3.60 -41.60 1.99
C ALA A 380 2.20 -41.06 1.61
N LEU A 381 1.25 -41.94 1.31
CA LEU A 381 -0.13 -41.56 0.99
C LEU A 381 -0.81 -40.79 2.12
N THR A 382 -0.62 -41.24 3.37
CA THR A 382 -1.11 -40.53 4.56
C THR A 382 -0.54 -39.12 4.61
N THR A 383 0.77 -38.95 4.38
CA THR A 383 1.37 -37.62 4.36
C THR A 383 0.85 -36.74 3.22
N PHE A 384 0.56 -37.30 2.04
CA PHE A 384 -0.03 -36.54 0.93
C PHE A 384 -1.48 -36.10 1.19
N TYR A 385 -2.31 -36.95 1.81
CA TYR A 385 -3.67 -36.56 2.22
C TYR A 385 -3.66 -35.43 3.25
N LEU A 386 -2.78 -35.52 4.25
CA LEU A 386 -2.63 -34.45 5.26
C LEU A 386 -2.04 -33.17 4.65
N ALA A 387 -1.06 -33.29 3.75
CA ALA A 387 -0.50 -32.16 3.03
C ALA A 387 -1.55 -31.45 2.15
N THR A 388 -2.44 -32.21 1.51
CA THR A 388 -3.58 -31.66 0.75
C THR A 388 -4.50 -30.86 1.66
N ALA A 389 -4.88 -31.41 2.82
CA ALA A 389 -5.75 -30.73 3.77
C ALA A 389 -5.14 -29.43 4.28
N LEU A 390 -3.84 -29.45 4.62
CA LEU A 390 -3.10 -28.29 5.11
C LEU A 390 -2.91 -27.23 4.00
N ALA A 391 -2.57 -27.64 2.78
CA ALA A 391 -2.38 -26.72 1.65
C ALA A 391 -3.69 -26.00 1.26
N LYS A 392 -4.82 -26.72 1.28
CA LYS A 392 -6.16 -26.13 1.07
C LYS A 392 -6.59 -25.24 2.23
N SER A 393 -6.24 -25.62 3.46
CA SER A 393 -6.53 -24.82 4.65
C SER A 393 -5.75 -23.51 4.67
N ALA A 394 -4.48 -23.52 4.26
CA ALA A 394 -3.68 -22.31 4.09
C ALA A 394 -4.27 -21.38 3.02
N PHE A 395 -4.69 -21.95 1.89
CA PHE A 395 -5.33 -21.15 0.83
C PHE A 395 -6.66 -20.56 1.30
N ALA A 396 -7.48 -21.37 1.98
CA ALA A 396 -8.73 -20.91 2.56
C ALA A 396 -8.51 -19.86 3.66
N ALA A 397 -7.46 -19.98 4.47
CA ALA A 397 -7.08 -18.97 5.47
C ALA A 397 -6.74 -17.63 4.81
N THR A 398 -5.99 -17.67 3.70
CA THR A 398 -5.70 -16.47 2.88
C THR A 398 -6.99 -15.81 2.40
N LEU A 399 -7.97 -16.59 1.92
CA LEU A 399 -9.27 -16.06 1.49
C LEU A 399 -10.17 -15.61 2.66
N LEU A 400 -10.10 -16.27 3.82
CA LEU A 400 -10.87 -15.93 5.02
C LEU A 400 -10.49 -14.56 5.58
N ARG A 401 -9.21 -14.17 5.44
CA ARG A 401 -8.72 -12.84 5.83
C ARG A 401 -9.29 -11.72 4.99
N ILE A 402 -9.69 -12.03 3.75
CA ILE A 402 -10.13 -11.02 2.77
C ILE A 402 -11.64 -11.07 2.46
N SER A 403 -12.42 -11.91 3.16
CA SER A 403 -13.81 -12.19 2.80
C SER A 403 -14.79 -11.97 3.95
N GLY A 404 -15.77 -11.08 3.76
CA GLY A 404 -16.88 -10.82 4.69
C GLY A 404 -18.07 -11.78 4.57
N GLY A 405 -18.90 -11.80 5.62
CA GLY A 405 -20.25 -12.38 5.63
C GLY A 405 -20.35 -13.87 5.23
N ARG A 406 -21.27 -14.20 4.32
CA ARG A 406 -21.59 -15.58 3.91
C ARG A 406 -20.40 -16.34 3.29
N THR A 407 -19.43 -15.62 2.71
CA THR A 407 -18.23 -16.24 2.12
C THR A 407 -17.32 -16.83 3.19
N LYS A 408 -17.21 -16.17 4.36
CA LYS A 408 -16.44 -16.64 5.52
C LYS A 408 -17.02 -17.96 6.05
N THR A 409 -18.35 -18.06 6.14
CA THR A 409 -19.05 -19.29 6.55
C THR A 409 -18.81 -20.44 5.57
N LEU A 410 -18.87 -20.16 4.26
CA LEU A 410 -18.60 -21.15 3.22
C LEU A 410 -17.15 -21.67 3.29
N LEU A 411 -16.18 -20.79 3.49
CA LEU A 411 -14.77 -21.17 3.59
C LEU A 411 -14.49 -22.06 4.81
N TRP A 412 -15.04 -21.75 5.99
CA TRP A 412 -14.93 -22.62 7.16
C TRP A 412 -15.57 -23.99 6.94
N PHE A 413 -16.72 -24.04 6.27
CA PHE A 413 -17.38 -25.29 5.90
C PHE A 413 -16.51 -26.13 4.95
N ILE A 414 -15.88 -25.50 3.95
CA ILE A 414 -14.94 -26.17 3.04
C ILE A 414 -13.75 -26.72 3.81
N VAL A 415 -13.13 -25.95 4.72
CA VAL A 415 -11.99 -26.41 5.54
C VAL A 415 -12.37 -27.64 6.37
N LEU A 416 -13.50 -27.59 7.06
CA LEU A 416 -13.96 -28.71 7.89
C LEU A 416 -14.19 -29.98 7.06
N LEU A 417 -14.85 -29.85 5.91
CA LEU A 417 -15.09 -30.99 5.03
C LEU A 417 -13.79 -31.55 4.42
N VAL A 418 -12.86 -30.69 4.03
CA VAL A 418 -11.55 -31.11 3.50
C VAL A 418 -10.81 -31.96 4.53
N TRP A 419 -10.74 -31.51 5.79
CA TRP A 419 -10.13 -32.29 6.85
C TRP A 419 -10.85 -33.61 7.11
N ALA A 420 -12.18 -33.60 7.18
CA ALA A 420 -12.96 -34.82 7.38
C ALA A 420 -12.70 -35.86 6.28
N CYS A 421 -12.73 -35.44 5.01
CA CYS A 421 -12.47 -36.31 3.87
C CYS A 421 -11.01 -36.79 3.82
N SER A 422 -10.02 -35.91 4.02
CA SER A 422 -8.60 -36.28 3.99
C SER A 422 -8.21 -37.22 5.15
N ILE A 423 -8.74 -37.01 6.37
CA ILE A 423 -8.54 -37.93 7.50
C ILE A 423 -9.20 -39.28 7.22
N THR A 424 -10.42 -39.27 6.67
CA THR A 424 -11.12 -40.52 6.31
C THR A 424 -10.27 -41.35 5.34
N LEU A 425 -9.72 -40.73 4.30
CA LEU A 425 -8.89 -41.42 3.31
C LEU A 425 -7.53 -41.85 3.89
N ALA A 426 -6.92 -41.03 4.75
CA ALA A 426 -5.72 -41.41 5.48
C ALA A 426 -5.96 -42.68 6.31
N VAL A 427 -7.10 -42.80 7.01
CA VAL A 427 -7.45 -43.98 7.81
C VAL A 427 -7.77 -45.18 6.90
N VAL A 428 -8.58 -44.98 5.85
CA VAL A 428 -8.98 -46.05 4.92
C VAL A 428 -7.76 -46.68 4.23
N THR A 429 -6.69 -45.90 3.98
CA THR A 429 -5.43 -46.39 3.38
C THR A 429 -4.75 -47.49 4.19
N TRP A 430 -4.99 -47.57 5.51
CA TRP A 430 -4.40 -48.58 6.40
C TRP A 430 -5.32 -49.79 6.64
N LEU A 431 -6.49 -49.86 5.99
CA LEU A 431 -7.38 -51.01 6.08
C LEU A 431 -7.02 -52.03 4.99
N ASP A 432 -6.96 -53.31 5.37
CA ASP A 432 -6.66 -54.39 4.42
C ASP A 432 -7.86 -54.61 3.47
N ILE A 433 -7.64 -55.17 2.28
CA ILE A 433 -8.71 -55.48 1.31
C ILE A 433 -9.26 -56.87 1.59
N CYS A 434 -10.55 -57.00 1.93
CA CYS A 434 -11.13 -58.29 2.35
C CYS A 434 -11.06 -59.40 1.27
N GLU A 435 -11.08 -59.01 0.00
CA GLU A 435 -11.15 -59.91 -1.16
C GLU A 435 -9.78 -60.34 -1.68
N GLN A 436 -8.68 -59.75 -1.17
CA GLN A 436 -7.32 -59.98 -1.64
C GLN A 436 -6.53 -60.77 -0.59
N ARG A 437 -6.08 -61.98 -0.94
CA ARG A 437 -5.24 -62.80 -0.06
C ARG A 437 -3.78 -62.39 -0.25
N ILE A 438 -3.35 -61.37 0.48
CA ILE A 438 -1.94 -60.94 0.51
C ILE A 438 -1.31 -61.44 1.83
N ASP A 439 -0.10 -62.00 1.76
CA ASP A 439 0.56 -62.68 2.90
C ASP A 439 1.06 -61.74 4.02
N TYR A 440 0.90 -60.43 3.86
CA TYR A 440 1.15 -59.46 4.93
C TYR A 440 -0.19 -58.85 5.38
N THR A 441 -0.42 -58.84 6.70
CA THR A 441 -1.57 -58.17 7.31
C THR A 441 -1.08 -56.91 8.02
N LEU A 442 -1.53 -55.74 7.57
CA LEU A 442 -1.25 -54.47 8.26
C LEU A 442 -2.31 -54.15 9.31
N SER A 443 -3.52 -54.69 9.17
CA SER A 443 -4.64 -54.42 10.07
C SER A 443 -5.47 -55.69 10.34
N SER A 444 -6.09 -55.73 11.52
CA SER A 444 -7.09 -56.77 11.84
C SER A 444 -8.46 -56.48 11.22
N ARG A 445 -8.64 -55.29 10.63
CA ARG A 445 -9.88 -54.84 10.00
C ARG A 445 -9.66 -54.69 8.50
N CYS A 446 -10.64 -55.16 7.72
CA CYS A 446 -10.61 -55.09 6.26
C CYS A 446 -11.80 -54.31 5.70
N LEU A 447 -11.66 -53.80 4.48
CA LEU A 447 -12.69 -53.12 3.71
C LEU A 447 -12.93 -53.85 2.37
N PRO A 448 -14.18 -54.02 1.90
CA PRO A 448 -14.46 -54.57 0.58
C PRO A 448 -13.88 -53.68 -0.53
N LEU A 449 -13.41 -54.28 -1.62
CA LEU A 449 -12.75 -53.56 -2.72
C LEU A 449 -13.69 -52.52 -3.35
N GLY A 450 -14.97 -52.86 -3.52
CA GLY A 450 -15.97 -51.92 -4.01
C GLY A 450 -16.15 -50.70 -3.12
N SER A 451 -16.09 -50.87 -1.79
CA SER A 451 -16.21 -49.74 -0.85
C SER A 451 -14.98 -48.83 -0.91
N LEU A 452 -13.78 -49.41 -1.02
CA LEU A 452 -12.53 -48.67 -1.18
C LEU A 452 -12.57 -47.78 -2.43
N ILE A 453 -13.02 -48.33 -3.56
CA ILE A 453 -13.17 -47.58 -4.82
C ILE A 453 -14.15 -46.41 -4.65
N TRP A 454 -15.29 -46.63 -3.99
CA TRP A 454 -16.27 -45.57 -3.73
C TRP A 454 -15.72 -44.46 -2.82
N PHE A 455 -14.92 -44.79 -1.80
CA PHE A 455 -14.26 -43.78 -0.96
C PHE A 455 -13.28 -42.92 -1.77
N HIS A 456 -12.45 -43.53 -2.62
CA HIS A 456 -11.52 -42.79 -3.46
C HIS A 456 -12.22 -41.95 -4.54
N LEU A 457 -13.25 -42.50 -5.20
CA LEU A 457 -14.04 -41.76 -6.19
C LEU A 457 -14.79 -40.59 -5.56
N GLY A 458 -15.40 -40.80 -4.39
CA GLY A 458 -16.07 -39.75 -3.62
C GLY A 458 -15.11 -38.65 -3.20
N TYR A 459 -13.90 -39.01 -2.75
CA TYR A 459 -12.84 -38.04 -2.43
C TYR A 459 -12.40 -37.24 -3.66
N CYS A 460 -12.28 -37.87 -4.83
CA CYS A 460 -11.94 -37.18 -6.08
C CYS A 460 -13.03 -36.17 -6.47
N ILE A 461 -14.30 -36.57 -6.44
CA ILE A 461 -15.43 -35.67 -6.75
C ILE A 461 -15.42 -34.47 -5.79
N PHE A 462 -15.29 -34.74 -4.49
CA PHE A 462 -15.20 -33.70 -3.47
C PHE A 462 -14.03 -32.75 -3.71
N THR A 463 -12.85 -33.29 -4.02
CA THR A 463 -11.63 -32.52 -4.31
C THR A 463 -11.84 -31.62 -5.52
N VAL A 464 -12.37 -32.13 -6.63
CA VAL A 464 -12.70 -31.34 -7.83
C VAL A 464 -13.68 -30.21 -7.51
N CYS A 465 -14.74 -30.49 -6.75
CA CYS A 465 -15.70 -29.47 -6.34
C CYS A 465 -15.05 -28.39 -5.49
N THR A 466 -14.28 -28.76 -4.46
CA THR A 466 -13.59 -27.79 -3.60
C THR A 466 -12.56 -26.96 -4.36
N ASP A 467 -11.76 -27.57 -5.22
CA ASP A 467 -10.73 -26.88 -6.02
C ASP A 467 -11.35 -25.87 -6.99
N THR A 468 -12.47 -26.24 -7.60
CA THR A 468 -13.22 -25.35 -8.50
C THR A 468 -13.80 -24.16 -7.73
N VAL A 469 -14.39 -24.40 -6.56
CA VAL A 469 -14.93 -23.33 -5.70
C VAL A 469 -13.80 -22.40 -5.22
N LEU A 470 -12.70 -22.96 -4.73
CA LEU A 470 -11.53 -22.20 -4.27
C LEU A 470 -10.86 -21.41 -5.40
N ALA A 471 -10.85 -21.91 -6.64
CA ALA A 471 -10.35 -21.16 -7.80
C ALA A 471 -11.29 -20.01 -8.21
N TYR A 472 -12.60 -20.15 -7.98
CA TYR A 472 -13.58 -19.11 -8.31
C TYR A 472 -13.65 -17.98 -7.28
N LEU A 473 -13.52 -18.30 -5.98
CA LEU A 473 -13.70 -17.33 -4.89
C LEU A 473 -12.80 -16.08 -4.98
N PRO A 474 -11.51 -16.14 -5.37
CA PRO A 474 -10.69 -14.96 -5.59
C PRO A 474 -11.33 -13.95 -6.54
N TRP A 475 -11.90 -14.40 -7.65
CA TRP A 475 -12.58 -13.51 -8.61
C TRP A 475 -13.78 -12.81 -7.99
N ARG A 476 -14.59 -13.55 -7.23
CA ARG A 476 -15.78 -13.00 -6.57
C ARG A 476 -15.41 -11.97 -5.50
N ILE A 477 -14.42 -12.28 -4.67
CA ILE A 477 -13.96 -11.40 -3.57
C ILE A 477 -13.34 -10.13 -4.15
N ILE A 478 -12.38 -10.29 -5.06
CA ILE A 478 -11.63 -9.19 -5.66
C ILE A 478 -12.53 -8.31 -6.54
N ASN A 479 -13.63 -8.83 -7.10
CA ASN A 479 -14.52 -8.01 -7.92
C ASN A 479 -15.10 -6.82 -7.15
N ASN A 480 -15.30 -6.97 -5.84
CA ASN A 480 -15.84 -5.95 -4.95
C ASN A 480 -14.77 -5.01 -4.37
N ILE A 481 -13.49 -5.26 -4.65
CA ILE A 481 -12.36 -4.47 -4.15
C ILE A 481 -11.80 -3.59 -5.29
N TYR A 482 -11.46 -2.34 -4.95
CA TYR A 482 -10.89 -1.37 -5.89
C TYR A 482 -9.38 -1.61 -6.05
N ILE A 483 -9.01 -2.37 -7.09
CA ILE A 483 -7.63 -2.68 -7.47
C ILE A 483 -7.46 -2.35 -8.96
N PRO A 484 -6.34 -1.73 -9.39
CA PRO A 484 -6.05 -1.48 -10.79
C PRO A 484 -6.26 -2.73 -11.66
N LYS A 485 -6.96 -2.60 -12.81
CA LYS A 485 -7.43 -3.76 -13.58
C LYS A 485 -6.33 -4.78 -13.89
N LYS A 486 -5.11 -4.35 -14.26
CA LYS A 486 -3.99 -5.25 -14.55
C LYS A 486 -3.52 -6.06 -13.33
N GLU A 487 -3.53 -5.43 -12.16
CA GLU A 487 -3.15 -6.10 -10.91
C GLU A 487 -4.28 -6.97 -10.38
N LYS A 488 -5.52 -6.49 -10.51
CA LYS A 488 -6.74 -7.23 -10.26
C LYS A 488 -6.76 -8.55 -11.03
N TYR A 489 -6.49 -8.49 -12.34
CA TYR A 489 -6.35 -9.69 -13.17
C TYR A 489 -5.13 -10.52 -12.79
N GLY A 490 -3.98 -9.92 -12.51
CA GLY A 490 -2.76 -10.66 -12.14
C GLY A 490 -2.90 -11.43 -10.82
N VAL A 491 -3.45 -10.80 -9.78
CA VAL A 491 -3.67 -11.43 -8.46
C VAL A 491 -4.77 -12.48 -8.57
N ALA A 492 -5.92 -12.15 -9.17
CA ALA A 492 -7.02 -13.11 -9.35
C ALA A 492 -6.58 -14.33 -10.16
N LEU A 493 -5.84 -14.12 -11.26
CA LEU A 493 -5.29 -15.21 -12.07
C LEU A 493 -4.31 -16.07 -11.27
N SER A 494 -3.37 -15.47 -10.53
CA SER A 494 -2.38 -16.21 -9.74
C SER A 494 -3.01 -17.07 -8.63
N LEU A 495 -3.98 -16.51 -7.89
CA LEU A 495 -4.71 -17.25 -6.85
C LEU A 495 -5.64 -18.32 -7.44
N SER A 496 -6.07 -18.16 -8.70
CA SER A 496 -6.91 -19.14 -9.39
C SER A 496 -6.13 -20.31 -9.99
N LEU A 497 -4.80 -20.27 -9.99
CA LEU A 497 -3.96 -21.38 -10.48
C LEU A 497 -4.18 -22.67 -9.68
N VAL A 498 -4.72 -22.59 -8.46
CA VAL A 498 -5.16 -23.76 -7.69
C VAL A 498 -6.19 -24.61 -8.44
N GLY A 499 -6.93 -24.03 -9.39
CA GLY A 499 -7.87 -24.76 -10.26
C GLY A 499 -7.20 -25.81 -11.16
N LEU A 500 -5.90 -25.73 -11.40
CA LEU A 500 -5.16 -26.78 -12.11
C LEU A 500 -5.16 -28.11 -11.34
N SER A 501 -5.28 -28.07 -10.01
CA SER A 501 -5.44 -29.26 -9.16
C SER A 501 -6.72 -30.04 -9.50
N ALA A 502 -7.82 -29.36 -9.84
CA ALA A 502 -9.05 -30.02 -10.26
C ALA A 502 -8.83 -30.84 -11.54
N ILE A 503 -8.05 -30.33 -12.49
CA ILE A 503 -7.71 -31.02 -13.73
C ILE A 503 -6.86 -32.27 -13.43
N LEU A 504 -5.84 -32.13 -12.57
CA LEU A 504 -5.01 -33.26 -12.14
C LEU A 504 -5.83 -34.33 -11.43
N CYS A 505 -6.77 -33.95 -10.56
CA CYS A 505 -7.67 -34.88 -9.88
C CYS A 505 -8.61 -35.62 -10.84
N LEU A 506 -9.09 -34.95 -11.90
CA LEU A 506 -9.87 -35.60 -12.95
C LEU A 506 -9.02 -36.61 -13.72
N VAL A 507 -7.79 -36.25 -14.10
CA VAL A 507 -6.84 -37.17 -14.76
C VAL A 507 -6.55 -38.38 -13.86
N ARG A 508 -6.34 -38.16 -12.56
CA ARG A 508 -6.15 -39.23 -11.57
C ARG A 508 -7.34 -40.18 -11.50
N ALA A 509 -8.57 -39.65 -11.48
CA ALA A 509 -9.78 -40.46 -11.46
C ALA A 509 -9.94 -41.29 -12.75
N VAL A 510 -9.66 -40.70 -13.91
CA VAL A 510 -9.72 -41.38 -15.21
C VAL A 510 -8.68 -42.50 -15.29
N ILE A 511 -7.42 -42.22 -14.92
CA ILE A 511 -6.35 -43.23 -14.90
C ILE A 511 -6.70 -44.35 -13.92
N GLY A 512 -7.21 -44.02 -12.73
CA GLY A 512 -7.70 -45.00 -11.77
C GLY A 512 -8.75 -45.94 -12.38
N GLY A 513 -9.73 -45.40 -13.09
CA GLY A 513 -10.74 -46.20 -13.80
C GLY A 513 -10.15 -47.13 -14.87
N TYR A 514 -9.22 -46.63 -15.69
CA TYR A 514 -8.56 -47.43 -16.73
C TYR A 514 -7.66 -48.54 -16.16
N THR A 515 -6.93 -48.25 -15.07
CA THR A 515 -6.05 -49.25 -14.44
C THR A 515 -6.81 -50.47 -13.95
N GLN A 516 -8.04 -50.29 -13.48
CA GLN A 516 -8.92 -51.38 -13.07
C GLN A 516 -9.40 -52.23 -14.27
N GLU A 517 -9.72 -51.58 -15.39
CA GLU A 517 -10.14 -52.28 -16.62
C GLU A 517 -8.97 -53.09 -17.22
N LEU A 518 -7.77 -52.53 -17.26
CA LEU A 518 -6.56 -53.21 -17.75
C LEU A 518 -6.16 -54.41 -16.88
N ALA A 519 -6.24 -54.28 -15.55
CA ALA A 519 -6.00 -55.39 -14.63
C ALA A 519 -6.97 -56.55 -14.84
N SER A 520 -8.23 -56.27 -15.20
CA SER A 520 -9.24 -57.30 -15.47
C SER A 520 -9.05 -58.07 -16.79
N ARG A 521 -8.34 -57.49 -17.77
CA ARG A 521 -8.18 -58.08 -19.12
C ARG A 521 -6.92 -58.91 -19.30
N GLU A 522 -5.80 -58.54 -18.67
CA GLU A 522 -4.48 -59.14 -18.98
C GLU A 522 -3.96 -60.15 -17.95
N ASN A 523 -4.66 -60.36 -16.83
CA ASN A 523 -4.41 -61.39 -15.80
C ASN A 523 -2.96 -61.48 -15.24
N LYS A 524 -2.05 -60.53 -15.55
CA LYS A 524 -0.62 -60.53 -15.17
C LYS A 524 0.03 -59.13 -15.10
N VAL A 525 -0.72 -58.03 -14.95
CA VAL A 525 -0.10 -56.72 -14.75
C VAL A 525 -0.03 -56.42 -13.26
N ASP A 526 1.19 -56.21 -12.75
CA ASP A 526 1.39 -55.63 -11.42
C ASP A 526 0.78 -54.23 -11.41
N TRP A 527 -0.45 -54.11 -10.89
CA TRP A 527 -1.18 -52.85 -10.85
C TRP A 527 -0.48 -51.80 -9.98
N THR A 528 0.53 -52.17 -9.18
CA THR A 528 1.35 -51.20 -8.45
C THR A 528 2.06 -50.22 -9.38
N TYR A 529 2.38 -50.60 -10.63
CA TYR A 529 2.93 -49.68 -11.63
C TYR A 529 1.93 -48.58 -12.03
N GLY A 530 0.66 -48.94 -12.17
CA GLY A 530 -0.43 -47.98 -12.37
C GLY A 530 -0.70 -47.12 -11.13
N ALA A 531 -0.60 -47.72 -9.94
CA ALA A 531 -0.77 -47.03 -8.66
C ALA A 531 0.29 -45.94 -8.45
N VAL A 532 1.56 -46.19 -8.81
CA VAL A 532 2.62 -45.18 -8.76
C VAL A 532 2.25 -43.94 -9.59
N THR A 533 1.66 -44.13 -10.78
CA THR A 533 1.20 -43.01 -11.62
C THR A 533 0.11 -42.20 -10.91
N ILE A 534 -0.85 -42.86 -10.27
CA ILE A 534 -1.92 -42.22 -9.49
C ILE A 534 -1.34 -41.43 -8.31
N TYR A 535 -0.31 -41.95 -7.64
CA TYR A 535 0.34 -41.30 -6.50
C TYR A 535 1.17 -40.09 -6.92
N CYS A 536 1.88 -40.16 -8.04
CA CYS A 536 2.58 -39.02 -8.63
C CYS A 536 1.63 -37.87 -8.97
N ILE A 537 0.44 -38.17 -9.48
CA ILE A 537 -0.58 -37.15 -9.76
C ILE A 537 -1.13 -36.56 -8.46
N GLN A 538 -1.36 -37.38 -7.43
CA GLN A 538 -1.76 -36.90 -6.10
C GLN A 538 -0.69 -35.95 -5.48
N GLN A 539 0.59 -36.25 -5.66
CA GLN A 539 1.69 -35.34 -5.28
C GLN A 539 1.64 -34.03 -6.06
N ALA A 540 1.37 -34.09 -7.37
CA ALA A 540 1.28 -32.90 -8.21
C ALA A 540 0.12 -31.99 -7.80
N GLU A 541 -1.03 -32.55 -7.37
CA GLU A 541 -2.16 -31.77 -6.82
C GLU A 541 -1.74 -30.91 -5.63
N VAL A 542 -1.01 -31.49 -4.66
CA VAL A 542 -0.52 -30.75 -3.49
C VAL A 542 0.51 -29.69 -3.90
N ALA A 543 1.43 -30.05 -4.80
CA ALA A 543 2.46 -29.13 -5.28
C ALA A 543 1.85 -27.91 -5.99
N VAL A 544 0.79 -28.08 -6.78
CA VAL A 544 0.06 -26.98 -7.44
C VAL A 544 -0.48 -25.99 -6.40
N PHE A 545 -1.08 -26.47 -5.31
CA PHE A 545 -1.57 -25.60 -4.25
C PHE A 545 -0.43 -24.83 -3.56
N ILE A 546 0.70 -25.47 -3.30
CA ILE A 546 1.87 -24.82 -2.68
C ILE A 546 2.44 -23.75 -3.62
N ILE A 547 2.66 -24.10 -4.88
CA ILE A 547 3.22 -23.18 -5.88
C ILE A 547 2.30 -21.98 -6.08
N ALA A 548 1.00 -22.21 -6.32
CA ALA A 548 0.02 -21.15 -6.55
C ALA A 548 -0.03 -20.12 -5.40
N GLN A 549 0.09 -20.58 -4.15
CA GLN A 549 0.10 -19.72 -2.96
C GLN A 549 1.39 -18.91 -2.78
N THR A 550 2.52 -19.41 -3.30
CA THR A 550 3.82 -18.71 -3.19
C THR A 550 4.06 -17.67 -4.29
N ILE A 551 3.35 -17.78 -5.43
CA ILE A 551 3.52 -16.86 -6.58
C ILE A 551 3.27 -15.38 -6.22
N PRO A 552 2.19 -15.00 -5.50
CA PRO A 552 1.97 -13.61 -5.11
C PRO A 552 3.13 -13.04 -4.30
N VAL A 553 3.67 -13.82 -3.36
CA VAL A 553 4.80 -13.44 -2.48
C VAL A 553 6.11 -13.35 -3.27
N LEU A 554 6.36 -14.27 -4.20
CA LEU A 554 7.56 -14.25 -5.03
C LEU A 554 7.56 -13.08 -6.03
N ARG A 555 6.41 -12.72 -6.58
CA ARG A 555 6.26 -11.58 -7.51
C ARG A 555 6.73 -10.26 -6.89
N VAL A 556 6.45 -10.09 -5.60
CA VAL A 556 6.84 -8.95 -4.78
C VAL A 556 8.36 -8.89 -4.60
N LEU A 557 8.97 -10.05 -4.31
CA LEU A 557 10.41 -10.18 -4.09
C LEU A 557 11.21 -10.04 -5.39
N LEU A 558 10.70 -10.53 -6.51
CA LEU A 558 11.35 -10.48 -7.83
C LEU A 558 11.21 -9.13 -8.54
N ASN A 559 10.25 -8.29 -8.13
CA ASN A 559 10.10 -6.92 -8.62
C ASN A 559 11.00 -5.91 -7.88
N ARG A 560 11.87 -6.36 -6.96
CA ARG A 560 13.06 -5.59 -6.58
C ARG A 560 14.01 -5.63 -7.77
N GLU A 561 14.17 -4.48 -8.43
CA GLU A 561 15.16 -4.33 -9.49
C GLU A 561 16.51 -4.85 -9.00
N PRO A 562 17.19 -5.71 -9.78
CA PRO A 562 18.57 -6.05 -9.47
C PRO A 562 19.35 -4.74 -9.47
N LYS A 563 20.07 -4.46 -8.37
CA LYS A 563 21.12 -3.44 -8.38
C LYS A 563 22.00 -3.75 -9.59
N SER A 564 21.98 -2.86 -10.58
CA SER A 564 22.94 -2.88 -11.67
C SER A 564 24.32 -2.74 -11.04
N SER A 565 25.02 -3.87 -10.98
CA SER A 565 26.45 -3.92 -10.71
C SER A 565 27.16 -3.33 -11.93
N GLU A 566 27.53 -2.06 -11.85
CA GLU A 566 28.63 -1.51 -12.63
C GLU A 566 29.65 -0.94 -11.64
N ASP A 567 30.71 -1.73 -11.49
CA ASP A 567 32.10 -1.40 -11.18
C ASP A 567 32.43 -0.13 -10.40
N ASP A 568 32.94 -0.33 -9.18
CA ASP A 568 34.00 0.52 -8.64
C ASP A 568 35.11 -0.38 -8.04
N PRO A 569 36.36 -0.32 -8.54
CA PRO A 569 37.45 -1.16 -8.08
C PRO A 569 38.21 -0.51 -6.91
N GLY A 570 38.40 -1.27 -5.83
CA GLY A 570 39.51 -1.03 -4.89
C GLY A 570 39.14 -0.29 -3.61
N GLY A 571 38.97 -1.06 -2.54
CA GLY A 571 38.82 -0.55 -1.18
C GLY A 571 38.86 -1.66 -0.13
N SER A 572 39.84 -2.56 -0.23
CA SER A 572 40.14 -3.52 0.83
C SER A 572 40.73 -2.77 2.02
N ILE A 573 40.01 -2.71 3.15
CA ILE A 573 40.62 -2.74 4.48
C ILE A 573 39.77 -3.65 5.37
N ALA A 574 40.33 -4.82 5.62
CA ALA A 574 39.97 -5.74 6.68
C ALA A 574 40.20 -5.12 8.07
N GLY A 575 39.40 -5.50 9.06
CA GLY A 575 39.70 -5.18 10.46
C GLY A 575 38.51 -5.25 11.40
N LEU A 576 37.93 -6.44 11.59
CA LEU A 576 37.26 -6.77 12.85
C LEU A 576 38.32 -6.82 13.96
N PRO A 577 38.05 -6.25 15.13
CA PRO A 577 38.48 -6.87 16.39
C PRO A 577 37.26 -7.52 17.04
N LEU A 578 37.30 -8.85 17.08
CA LEU A 578 36.72 -9.61 18.18
C LEU A 578 37.39 -9.12 19.45
N ASP A 579 36.61 -8.59 20.40
CA ASP A 579 37.04 -8.63 21.79
C ASP A 579 35.95 -9.23 22.66
N SER A 580 36.34 -10.34 23.27
CA SER A 580 35.57 -11.13 24.21
C SER A 580 35.82 -10.58 25.60
N GLY A 581 34.81 -9.95 26.19
CA GLY A 581 34.82 -9.52 27.59
C GLY A 581 33.45 -9.81 28.20
N ALA A 582 33.33 -10.98 28.83
CA ALA A 582 32.20 -11.27 29.69
C ALA A 582 32.23 -10.31 30.89
N ASP A 583 31.16 -9.55 31.10
CA ASP A 583 30.87 -9.06 32.44
C ASP A 583 29.39 -9.23 32.77
N LYS A 584 29.18 -9.91 33.91
CA LYS A 584 27.88 -10.20 34.50
C LYS A 584 27.48 -9.01 35.36
N GLY A 585 26.27 -8.49 35.21
CA GLY A 585 25.62 -7.81 36.33
C GLY A 585 24.53 -6.81 36.01
N LYS A 586 23.36 -7.09 36.59
CA LYS A 586 22.27 -6.17 36.96
C LYS A 586 21.30 -5.73 35.86
N SER A 587 20.23 -6.52 35.80
CA SER A 587 18.85 -6.05 35.63
C SER A 587 18.63 -4.71 36.37
N LEU A 588 18.30 -3.68 35.60
CA LEU A 588 17.71 -2.44 36.09
C LEU A 588 16.37 -2.30 35.36
N ALA A 589 15.31 -2.35 36.16
CA ALA A 589 13.94 -2.11 35.72
C ALA A 589 13.88 -0.76 35.01
N VAL A 590 13.45 -0.76 33.75
CA VAL A 590 13.08 0.46 33.04
C VAL A 590 11.71 0.85 33.56
N GLU A 591 11.68 1.87 34.42
CA GLU A 591 10.47 2.61 34.74
C GLU A 591 9.90 3.19 33.44
N THR A 592 8.64 2.88 33.17
CA THR A 592 7.85 3.49 32.10
C THR A 592 7.69 4.98 32.38
N GLY A 593 8.59 5.78 31.80
CA GLY A 593 8.51 7.24 31.81
C GLY A 593 7.26 7.71 31.06
N ARG A 594 6.44 8.51 31.74
CA ARG A 594 5.32 9.28 31.18
C ARG A 594 5.75 10.03 29.93
N GLU A 595 4.99 9.86 28.85
CA GLU A 595 5.06 10.70 27.65
C GLU A 595 4.98 12.18 28.06
N ALA A 596 6.03 12.95 27.81
CA ALA A 596 5.98 14.40 27.87
C ALA A 596 5.17 14.88 26.66
N SER A 597 3.88 15.15 26.88
CA SER A 597 3.00 15.71 25.86
C SER A 597 3.34 17.19 25.65
N ILE A 598 3.82 17.56 24.46
CA ILE A 598 3.91 18.96 24.04
C ILE A 598 2.48 19.49 23.91
N GLU A 599 2.15 20.53 24.66
CA GLU A 599 0.88 21.22 24.53
C GLU A 599 0.92 22.08 23.26
N LEU A 600 -0.01 21.86 22.34
CA LEU A 600 -0.16 22.63 21.11
C LEU A 600 -1.38 23.55 21.24
N VAL A 601 -1.28 24.77 20.73
CA VAL A 601 -2.38 25.74 20.74
C VAL A 601 -2.70 26.13 19.29
N GLN A 602 -3.99 26.15 18.97
CA GLN A 602 -4.48 26.65 17.69
C GLN A 602 -4.88 28.11 17.86
N LEU A 603 -4.20 29.00 17.13
CA LEU A 603 -4.50 30.42 17.10
C LEU A 603 -5.82 30.69 16.34
N PRO A 604 -6.47 31.85 16.53
CA PRO A 604 -7.69 32.23 15.80
C PRO A 604 -7.52 32.26 14.27
N SER A 605 -6.27 32.42 13.80
CA SER A 605 -5.90 32.32 12.38
C SER A 605 -5.92 30.88 11.83
N GLY A 606 -6.15 29.88 12.69
CA GLY A 606 -6.07 28.46 12.36
C GLY A 606 -4.65 27.87 12.45
N LYS A 607 -3.62 28.70 12.68
CA LYS A 607 -2.21 28.28 12.83
C LYS A 607 -2.02 27.49 14.13
N ILE A 608 -1.35 26.34 14.07
CA ILE A 608 -1.03 25.51 15.24
C ILE A 608 0.42 25.78 15.64
N VAL A 609 0.64 26.18 16.89
CA VAL A 609 1.96 26.48 17.46
C VAL A 609 2.17 25.72 18.77
N ALA A 610 3.42 25.50 19.16
CA ALA A 610 3.72 24.96 20.48
C ALA A 610 3.35 25.98 21.57
N ALA A 611 2.73 25.54 22.67
CA ALA A 611 2.25 26.42 23.73
C ALA A 611 3.38 27.22 24.42
N ASP A 612 4.61 26.73 24.34
CA ASP A 612 5.83 27.34 24.88
C ASP A 612 6.56 28.26 23.87
N SER A 613 6.11 28.31 22.61
CA SER A 613 6.58 29.30 21.64
C SER A 613 6.15 30.72 22.04
N GLU A 614 6.88 31.75 21.58
CA GLU A 614 6.53 33.16 21.88
C GLU A 614 5.08 33.48 21.45
N GLU A 615 4.66 33.04 20.26
CA GLU A 615 3.29 33.20 19.77
C GLU A 615 2.25 32.46 20.64
N GLY A 616 2.59 31.25 21.11
CA GLY A 616 1.72 30.47 22.01
C GLY A 616 1.60 31.09 23.40
N LYS A 617 2.68 31.67 23.92
CA LYS A 617 2.71 32.40 25.20
C LYS A 617 1.91 33.70 25.12
N GLU A 618 2.02 34.46 24.05
CA GLU A 618 1.23 35.67 23.81
C GLU A 618 -0.26 35.36 23.71
N PHE A 619 -0.63 34.29 23.01
CA PHE A 619 -2.01 33.84 22.94
C PHE A 619 -2.56 33.40 24.30
N LYS A 620 -1.78 32.63 25.08
CA LYS A 620 -2.17 32.26 26.45
C LYS A 620 -2.29 33.48 27.37
N ALA A 621 -1.37 34.43 27.28
CA ALA A 621 -1.41 35.67 28.07
C ALA A 621 -2.63 36.54 27.74
N SER A 622 -2.98 36.67 26.46
CA SER A 622 -4.18 37.41 26.02
C SER A 622 -5.49 36.69 26.38
N ALA A 623 -5.51 35.35 26.34
CA ALA A 623 -6.63 34.55 26.83
C ALA A 623 -6.79 34.61 28.36
N GLU A 624 -5.70 34.78 29.11
CA GLU A 624 -5.72 34.99 30.57
C GLU A 624 -6.19 36.41 30.95
N GLU A 625 -5.92 37.44 30.13
CA GLU A 625 -6.46 38.79 30.34
C GLU A 625 -7.96 38.90 30.04
N GLU A 626 -8.49 38.17 29.06
CA GLU A 626 -9.94 38.14 28.76
C GLU A 626 -10.77 37.33 29.78
N ASN A 627 -10.15 36.44 30.56
CA ASN A 627 -10.87 35.50 31.43
C ASN A 627 -10.87 35.85 32.93
N SER A 628 -10.64 37.12 33.27
CA SER A 628 -10.76 37.64 34.65
C SER A 628 -12.22 37.86 35.11
N GLY A 629 -13.17 37.04 34.63
CA GLY A 629 -14.58 37.24 34.92
C GLY A 629 -15.55 36.15 34.51
N GLN A 630 -15.30 34.87 34.80
CA GLN A 630 -16.35 33.90 35.21
C GLN A 630 -15.77 32.50 35.42
N THR A 631 -15.72 32.05 36.67
CA THR A 631 -15.45 30.65 37.01
C THR A 631 -16.70 29.82 36.67
N ARG A 632 -16.62 29.01 35.60
CA ARG A 632 -17.58 27.91 35.37
C ARG A 632 -16.79 26.60 35.29
N VAL A 633 -16.99 25.75 36.29
CA VAL A 633 -16.52 24.38 36.31
C VAL A 633 -17.17 23.65 35.14
N VAL A 634 -16.35 23.13 34.23
CA VAL A 634 -16.77 22.15 33.22
C VAL A 634 -16.10 20.84 33.60
N ASP A 635 -16.93 19.91 34.05
CA ASP A 635 -16.54 18.54 34.32
C ASP A 635 -15.90 17.91 33.08
N SER A 636 -14.84 17.14 33.31
CA SER A 636 -14.18 16.32 32.30
C SER A 636 -15.21 15.42 31.61
N PRO A 637 -15.21 15.32 30.26
CA PRO A 637 -15.95 14.25 29.63
C PRO A 637 -15.25 12.93 30.00
N THR A 638 -15.95 12.17 30.82
CA THR A 638 -15.77 10.74 31.06
C THR A 638 -15.25 10.02 29.82
N THR A 639 -14.13 9.32 30.00
CA THR A 639 -13.65 8.22 29.15
C THR A 639 -14.84 7.45 28.58
N PRO A 640 -15.03 7.39 27.26
CA PRO A 640 -15.95 6.42 26.70
C PRO A 640 -15.36 5.05 26.98
N GLU A 641 -16.14 4.22 27.67
CA GLU A 641 -15.91 2.80 27.83
C GLU A 641 -15.41 2.18 26.53
N GLN A 642 -14.41 1.31 26.65
CA GLN A 642 -14.02 0.38 25.60
C GLN A 642 -15.23 -0.45 25.17
N ILE A 643 -15.99 0.08 24.21
CA ILE A 643 -16.89 -0.74 23.40
C ILE A 643 -15.96 -1.50 22.47
N VAL A 644 -15.72 -2.76 22.80
CA VAL A 644 -15.19 -3.78 21.90
C VAL A 644 -16.22 -3.97 20.77
N GLY A 645 -16.25 -2.99 19.86
CA GLY A 645 -17.03 -3.02 18.63
C GLY A 645 -16.22 -3.79 17.60
N GLY A 646 -16.79 -4.88 17.11
CA GLY A 646 -16.14 -5.79 16.18
C GLY A 646 -15.56 -5.06 14.97
N VAL A 647 -14.29 -5.37 14.71
CA VAL A 647 -13.58 -5.10 13.46
C VAL A 647 -14.48 -5.53 12.30
N GLU A 648 -14.94 -4.57 11.50
CA GLU A 648 -15.57 -4.91 10.23
C GLU A 648 -14.49 -5.48 9.31
N ASN A 649 -14.85 -6.59 8.67
CA ASN A 649 -13.94 -7.53 8.03
C ASN A 649 -13.22 -6.97 6.78
N ASP A 650 -13.48 -5.70 6.40
CA ASP A 650 -12.89 -4.99 5.25
C ASP A 650 -11.59 -4.25 5.63
N ASP A 651 -11.46 -3.72 6.85
CA ASP A 651 -10.27 -2.97 7.32
C ASP A 651 -9.01 -3.87 7.46
N GLU A 652 -9.21 -5.14 7.80
CA GLU A 652 -8.12 -6.13 7.91
C GLU A 652 -7.57 -6.50 6.52
N VAL A 653 -8.43 -6.49 5.50
CA VAL A 653 -8.09 -6.80 4.10
C VAL A 653 -7.13 -5.75 3.55
N HIS A 654 -7.47 -4.47 3.65
CA HIS A 654 -6.67 -3.40 3.04
C HIS A 654 -5.25 -3.33 3.61
N ARG A 655 -5.11 -3.58 4.91
CA ARG A 655 -3.83 -3.67 5.62
C ARG A 655 -2.99 -4.89 5.19
N LEU A 656 -3.61 -6.06 5.07
CA LEU A 656 -2.97 -7.29 4.60
C LEU A 656 -2.38 -7.15 3.18
N TRP A 657 -2.99 -6.35 2.32
CA TRP A 657 -2.58 -6.18 0.92
C TRP A 657 -1.43 -5.20 0.74
N ALA A 658 -1.44 -4.11 1.52
CA ALA A 658 -0.33 -3.16 1.60
C ALA A 658 0.92 -3.84 2.16
N ASP A 659 0.71 -4.63 3.21
CA ASP A 659 1.76 -5.44 3.75
C ASP A 659 2.23 -6.47 2.74
N MET A 660 1.37 -7.11 1.94
CA MET A 660 1.71 -8.13 0.93
C MET A 660 2.74 -7.72 -0.16
N GLY A 661 3.36 -6.54 -0.07
CA GLY A 661 4.46 -6.06 -0.90
C GLY A 661 4.06 -5.78 -2.35
N LEU A 662 2.76 -5.60 -2.57
CA LEU A 662 2.28 -4.76 -3.66
C LEU A 662 2.85 -3.35 -3.43
N SER A 663 4.02 -3.12 -4.03
CA SER A 663 4.77 -1.90 -3.90
C SER A 663 3.91 -0.69 -4.27
N ARG A 664 4.31 0.49 -3.78
CA ARG A 664 3.85 1.82 -4.23
C ARG A 664 3.76 1.99 -5.77
N ARG A 665 4.31 1.09 -6.61
CA ARG A 665 4.12 1.07 -8.08
C ARG A 665 2.71 0.69 -8.55
N ALA A 666 1.87 0.11 -7.70
CA ALA A 666 0.49 -0.25 -8.05
C ALA A 666 -0.42 0.98 -8.27
N TRP A 667 -0.08 2.10 -7.62
CA TRP A 667 -1.01 3.22 -7.47
C TRP A 667 -0.67 4.42 -8.37
N SER A 668 0.28 4.27 -9.31
CA SER A 668 0.51 5.27 -10.38
C SER A 668 -0.36 5.04 -11.63
N GLN A 669 -1.21 4.00 -11.63
CA GLN A 669 -2.25 3.79 -12.64
C GLN A 669 -3.64 3.68 -11.99
N SER A 670 -4.12 4.80 -11.44
CA SER A 670 -5.54 5.12 -11.37
C SER A 670 -5.82 6.32 -12.28
N PRO A 671 -6.94 6.37 -13.03
CA PRO A 671 -7.34 7.53 -13.83
C PRO A 671 -7.64 8.78 -13.00
#